data_AF-A0A182QFF1-F1
#
_entry.id   AF-A0A182QFF1-F1
#
_cell.length_a   1.000
_cell.length_b   1.000
_cell.length_c   1.000
_cell.angle_alpha   90.00
_cell.angle_beta   90.00
_cell.angle_gamma   90.00
#
_symmetry.space_group_name_H-M   'P 1'
#
loop_
_entity.id
_entity.type
_entity.pdbx_description
1 polymer ?
#
loop_
_entity_poly.entity_id
_entity_poly.type
_entity_poly.pdbx_seq_one_letter_code
_entity_poly.pdbx_strand_id
1 'polypeptide(L)'
;MYRVALLLPVLVLLQLPSYVAPALAVHELSFLVLSQPAKFNAARARQLRQSIVEQIRQLDQEIAANEPDSVYLTHELFPEREGAWAITPILGHIRAALHKSTHRTARWLIVCEEQSHVNVSLLAHHLASEDYREKLFLGYPLYDREATIIHHFAFFKNPSSFLYPYLRAGMALTVPLVDHLVGLLSDGGASGGVRRPALSDFFIDAAHEFALLVWQQGQGLPLQPRRYFCAKPLPNCAIHGPAPGTSGTASDTSRAVSLDHTEPDGLGSCTDNPTDVEHIMFAVKTCHKYHKDRIVALKNTWTKYVPHLRYFSDVDEPSIPTVVTSVPNSSAGHCSKTLEILQLIGDEIRLNSSLQAIRWVMLVDDDTILSSSALARFLSCYDPKRDLYMGERYGYHLMGSDGGYNYVTGGGGIVLSVAILDALQQTCECPSPSSPDDMILAACLQRLGVHPIHSPLFHQARPSDYPPELLDRYGTVSFHKHWQIDPLQVYNRWFRQQDERHYERKTGHPFWSCSPETDPPDAKHRPLEPYALRSTRHLSVRNENTSVRELRIAANDGPVAESEMEPQRSNPNDRHHHPDRAIARVRRMATKVNPTTGRAGRDVNALHMNQAEEATSPPTPSTPTPKHIARQHLCESNELQSNGDLLLRRQNLQESTNIIKHTDL
;
A
#
# COMPACT_ATOMS: atom_id res chain seq x y z
N MET A 1 50.91 76.19 -17.98
CA MET A 1 51.54 75.04 -17.31
C MET A 1 50.55 74.49 -16.30
N TYR A 2 50.38 73.17 -16.32
CA TYR A 2 49.61 72.30 -15.42
C TYR A 2 48.07 72.43 -15.39
N ARG A 3 47.48 71.46 -16.10
CA ARG A 3 46.08 71.09 -16.17
C ARG A 3 45.60 70.52 -14.84
N VAL A 4 44.35 70.86 -14.51
CA VAL A 4 43.50 70.23 -13.51
C VAL A 4 43.39 68.73 -13.84
N ALA A 5 43.99 67.90 -13.01
CA ALA A 5 43.86 66.44 -13.06
C ALA A 5 43.77 65.95 -11.62
N LEU A 6 42.56 65.61 -11.19
CA LEU A 6 42.19 64.63 -10.16
C LEU A 6 40.80 64.99 -9.65
N LEU A 7 39.78 64.41 -10.29
CA LEU A 7 38.46 64.09 -9.71
C LEU A 7 37.61 63.49 -10.84
N LEU A 8 37.91 62.25 -11.23
CA LEU A 8 37.06 61.30 -11.97
C LEU A 8 37.91 60.04 -12.21
N PRO A 9 37.79 59.04 -11.31
CA PRO A 9 37.12 57.81 -11.76
C PRO A 9 36.38 57.12 -10.60
N VAL A 10 35.15 57.51 -10.29
CA VAL A 10 34.26 56.71 -9.43
C VAL A 10 32.85 56.55 -10.05
N LEU A 11 32.60 57.11 -11.23
CA LEU A 11 31.24 57.15 -11.81
C LEU A 11 31.12 56.49 -13.20
N VAL A 12 31.86 55.39 -13.45
CA VAL A 12 31.70 54.57 -14.68
C VAL A 12 31.62 53.06 -14.37
N LEU A 13 31.19 52.67 -13.16
CA LEU A 13 30.98 51.25 -12.79
C LEU A 13 29.54 50.91 -12.38
N LEU A 14 28.56 51.76 -12.73
CA LEU A 14 27.13 51.54 -12.41
C LEU A 14 26.20 51.57 -13.63
N GLN A 15 26.69 51.15 -14.80
CA GLN A 15 25.86 50.83 -15.95
C GLN A 15 26.24 49.47 -16.56
N LEU A 16 26.34 48.45 -15.70
CA LEU A 16 26.00 47.12 -16.21
C LEU A 16 24.48 47.15 -16.43
N PRO A 17 23.97 46.81 -17.62
CA PRO A 17 22.54 46.58 -17.76
C PRO A 17 22.18 45.58 -16.68
N SER A 18 21.21 45.92 -15.82
CA SER A 18 20.57 44.92 -14.98
C SER A 18 20.15 43.82 -15.93
N TYR A 19 20.89 42.71 -15.94
CA TYR A 19 20.50 41.52 -16.67
C TYR A 19 19.22 41.08 -15.97
N VAL A 20 18.08 41.58 -16.45
CA VAL A 20 16.79 40.99 -16.16
C VAL A 20 16.93 39.59 -16.72
N ALA A 21 17.09 38.61 -15.84
CA ALA A 21 17.07 37.22 -16.24
C ALA A 21 15.83 37.04 -17.12
N PRO A 22 15.96 36.51 -18.35
CA PRO A 22 14.82 36.34 -19.22
C PRO A 22 13.75 35.57 -18.44
N ALA A 23 12.53 36.09 -18.42
CA ALA A 23 11.42 35.42 -17.76
C ALA A 23 11.30 34.01 -18.33
N LEU A 24 11.30 32.99 -17.46
CA LEU A 24 11.12 31.60 -17.87
C LEU A 24 9.78 31.49 -18.60
N ALA A 25 9.82 31.10 -19.87
CA ALA A 25 8.59 30.95 -20.62
C ALA A 25 7.87 29.67 -20.17
N VAL A 26 6.54 29.71 -20.08
CA VAL A 26 5.76 28.60 -19.52
C VAL A 26 5.85 27.30 -20.35
N HIS A 27 6.18 27.39 -21.66
CA HIS A 27 6.49 26.23 -22.50
C HIS A 27 7.81 25.53 -22.14
N GLU A 28 8.64 26.13 -21.29
CA GLU A 28 9.88 25.52 -20.81
C GLU A 28 9.65 24.62 -19.58
N LEU A 29 8.41 24.60 -19.07
CA LEU A 29 7.95 23.70 -18.01
C LEU A 29 7.25 22.49 -18.60
N SER A 30 7.60 21.30 -18.14
CA SER A 30 6.87 20.06 -18.41
C SER A 30 6.49 19.38 -17.10
N PHE A 31 5.24 18.97 -16.98
CA PHE A 31 4.67 18.37 -15.78
C PHE A 31 4.43 16.88 -15.99
N LEU A 32 4.84 16.07 -15.02
CA LEU A 32 4.48 14.67 -14.90
C LEU A 32 3.66 14.50 -13.61
N VAL A 33 2.37 14.21 -13.78
CA VAL A 33 1.45 13.94 -12.68
C VAL A 33 1.40 12.43 -12.44
N LEU A 34 1.95 12.02 -11.30
CA LEU A 34 1.84 10.66 -10.80
C LEU A 34 0.38 10.37 -10.47
N SER A 35 -0.19 9.43 -11.22
CA SER A 35 -1.62 9.13 -11.27
C SER A 35 -1.88 7.67 -11.65
N GLN A 36 -3.10 7.21 -11.43
CA GLN A 36 -3.50 5.81 -11.63
C GLN A 36 -4.86 5.69 -12.35
N PRO A 37 -5.14 4.57 -13.04
CA PRO A 37 -6.26 4.47 -13.99
C PRO A 37 -7.65 4.35 -13.34
N ALA A 38 -7.74 4.09 -12.04
CA ALA A 38 -9.00 4.00 -11.32
C ALA A 38 -9.82 5.30 -11.52
N LYS A 39 -11.11 5.17 -11.84
CA LYS A 39 -11.98 6.29 -12.30
C LYS A 39 -11.86 7.55 -11.43
N PHE A 40 -11.89 7.37 -10.11
CA PHE A 40 -11.77 8.46 -9.14
C PHE A 40 -10.42 9.19 -9.22
N ASN A 41 -9.32 8.43 -9.23
CA ASN A 41 -7.96 8.96 -9.32
C ASN A 41 -7.70 9.62 -10.69
N ALA A 42 -8.09 8.95 -11.77
CA ALA A 42 -7.98 9.48 -13.13
C ALA A 42 -8.75 10.81 -13.28
N ALA A 43 -9.94 10.94 -12.68
CA ALA A 43 -10.69 12.19 -12.69
C ALA A 43 -9.93 13.33 -11.98
N ARG A 44 -9.35 13.08 -10.80
CA ARG A 44 -8.51 14.06 -10.08
C ARG A 44 -7.28 14.47 -10.88
N ALA A 45 -6.58 13.50 -11.46
CA ALA A 45 -5.41 13.74 -12.29
C ALA A 45 -5.75 14.61 -13.52
N ARG A 46 -6.88 14.33 -14.19
CA ARG A 46 -7.36 15.15 -15.31
C ARG A 46 -7.76 16.55 -14.89
N GLN A 47 -8.37 16.72 -13.72
CA GLN A 47 -8.68 18.03 -13.17
C GLN A 47 -7.41 18.85 -12.90
N LEU A 48 -6.39 18.25 -12.29
CA LEU A 48 -5.10 18.91 -12.10
C LEU A 48 -4.46 19.29 -13.44
N ARG A 49 -4.48 18.38 -14.43
CA ARG A 49 -4.01 18.68 -15.79
C ARG A 49 -4.75 19.87 -16.39
N GLN A 50 -6.07 19.88 -16.37
CA GLN A 50 -6.88 20.98 -16.89
C GLN A 50 -6.54 22.30 -16.21
N SER A 51 -6.39 22.30 -14.88
CA SER A 51 -5.99 23.48 -14.11
C SER A 51 -4.63 24.03 -14.55
N ILE A 52 -3.62 23.16 -14.71
CA ILE A 52 -2.27 23.57 -15.14
C ILE A 52 -2.31 24.10 -16.58
N VAL A 53 -2.98 23.38 -17.49
CA VAL A 53 -3.10 23.77 -18.90
C VAL A 53 -3.79 25.13 -19.03
N GLU A 54 -4.85 25.37 -18.28
CA GLU A 54 -5.57 26.65 -18.31
C GLU A 54 -4.71 27.80 -17.78
N GLN A 55 -3.96 27.58 -16.69
CA GLN A 55 -2.99 28.58 -16.19
C GLN A 55 -1.90 28.88 -17.23
N ILE A 56 -1.41 27.87 -17.96
CA ILE A 56 -0.42 28.07 -19.04
C ILE A 56 -1.01 28.93 -20.16
N ARG A 57 -2.23 28.63 -20.62
CA ARG A 57 -2.92 29.41 -21.68
C ARG A 57 -3.13 30.87 -21.28
N GLN A 58 -3.41 31.14 -20.02
CA GLN A 58 -3.58 32.51 -19.51
C GLN A 58 -2.25 33.30 -19.47
N LEU A 59 -1.13 32.60 -19.28
CA LEU A 59 0.21 33.22 -19.22
C LEU A 59 0.85 33.39 -20.59
N ASP A 60 0.52 32.55 -21.58
CA ASP A 60 1.08 32.59 -22.93
C ASP A 60 0.00 32.31 -23.98
N GLN A 61 -0.50 33.40 -24.59
CA GLN A 61 -1.58 33.36 -25.58
C GLN A 61 -1.15 32.75 -26.93
N GLU A 62 0.15 32.68 -27.24
CA GLU A 62 0.64 32.06 -28.48
C GLU A 62 0.55 30.53 -28.41
N ILE A 63 0.75 29.96 -27.21
CA ILE A 63 0.54 28.53 -26.95
C ILE A 63 -0.96 28.18 -26.99
N ALA A 64 -1.85 29.12 -26.64
CA ALA A 64 -3.29 28.86 -26.53
C ALA A 64 -3.96 28.37 -27.84
N ALA A 65 -3.31 28.56 -28.99
CA ALA A 65 -3.79 28.05 -30.28
C ALA A 65 -3.65 26.53 -30.45
N ASN A 66 -2.82 25.85 -29.65
CA ASN A 66 -2.64 24.39 -29.63
C ASN A 66 -2.83 23.86 -28.21
N GLU A 67 -3.33 22.63 -28.02
CA GLU A 67 -3.29 22.03 -26.67
C GLU A 67 -1.82 21.84 -26.23
N PRO A 68 -1.40 22.40 -25.07
CA PRO A 68 -0.01 22.26 -24.64
C PRO A 68 0.27 20.80 -24.28
N ASP A 69 1.09 20.15 -25.10
CA ASP A 69 1.65 18.82 -24.85
C ASP A 69 2.80 18.91 -23.83
N SER A 70 2.48 19.41 -22.63
CA SER A 70 3.44 19.63 -21.55
C SER A 70 2.97 19.10 -20.19
N VAL A 71 1.78 18.51 -20.10
CA VAL A 71 1.24 17.95 -18.85
C VAL A 71 0.85 16.49 -19.04
N TYR A 72 1.69 15.59 -18.56
CA TYR A 72 1.58 14.15 -18.73
C TYR A 72 0.99 13.49 -17.49
N LEU A 73 0.08 12.53 -17.69
CA LEU A 73 -0.46 11.67 -16.64
C LEU A 73 0.19 10.30 -16.78
N THR A 74 0.83 9.78 -15.72
CA THR A 74 1.55 8.49 -15.79
C THR A 74 0.67 7.34 -16.28
N HIS A 75 -0.58 7.26 -15.84
CA HIS A 75 -1.50 6.19 -16.23
C HIS A 75 -1.97 6.27 -17.70
N GLU A 76 -1.94 7.45 -18.33
CA GLU A 76 -2.27 7.61 -19.75
C GLU A 76 -1.02 7.46 -20.63
N LEU A 77 0.14 7.94 -20.15
CA LEU A 77 1.39 7.89 -20.91
C LEU A 77 2.08 6.52 -20.85
N PHE A 78 1.94 5.80 -19.73
CA PHE A 78 2.60 4.51 -19.49
C PHE A 78 1.63 3.42 -18.98
N PRO A 79 0.51 3.14 -19.70
CA PRO A 79 -0.54 2.25 -19.21
C PRO A 79 -0.09 0.79 -18.99
N GLU A 80 0.95 0.34 -19.71
CA GLU A 80 1.47 -1.04 -19.65
C GLU A 80 2.72 -1.16 -18.77
N ARG A 81 3.10 -0.11 -18.03
CA ARG A 81 4.33 -0.09 -17.22
C ARG A 81 3.98 -0.11 -15.74
N GLU A 82 4.08 -1.29 -15.13
CA GLU A 82 3.87 -1.48 -13.69
C GLU A 82 4.70 -0.50 -12.84
N GLY A 83 5.95 -0.24 -13.24
CA GLY A 83 6.84 0.67 -12.51
C GLY A 83 6.65 2.17 -12.75
N ALA A 84 5.63 2.60 -13.49
CA ALA A 84 5.45 4.02 -13.83
C ALA A 84 5.29 4.94 -12.61
N TRP A 85 4.71 4.43 -11.52
CA TRP A 85 4.54 5.20 -10.28
C TRP A 85 5.85 5.48 -9.55
N ALA A 86 6.89 4.66 -9.77
CA ALA A 86 8.16 4.73 -9.06
C ALA A 86 9.17 5.71 -9.68
N ILE A 87 8.79 6.42 -10.76
CA ILE A 87 9.57 7.41 -11.52
C ILE A 87 10.81 6.82 -12.21
N THR A 88 11.71 6.20 -11.45
CA THR A 88 12.97 5.61 -11.90
C THR A 88 12.80 4.69 -13.12
N PRO A 89 11.83 3.74 -13.15
CA PRO A 89 11.67 2.81 -14.29
C PRO A 89 11.27 3.49 -15.60
N ILE A 90 10.73 4.71 -15.55
CA ILE A 90 10.20 5.43 -16.72
C ILE A 90 11.03 6.65 -17.12
N LEU A 91 12.18 6.92 -16.49
CA LEU A 91 13.00 8.10 -16.80
C LEU A 91 13.39 8.20 -18.29
N GLY A 92 13.79 7.07 -18.90
CA GLY A 92 14.11 7.04 -20.33
C GLY A 92 12.91 7.39 -21.22
N HIS A 93 11.72 6.88 -20.86
CA HIS A 93 10.49 7.17 -21.59
C HIS A 93 10.01 8.60 -21.39
N ILE A 94 10.10 9.14 -20.17
CA ILE A 94 9.82 10.55 -19.88
C ILE A 94 10.72 11.43 -20.74
N ARG A 95 12.03 11.15 -20.79
CA ARG A 95 12.96 11.93 -21.59
C ARG A 95 12.61 11.88 -23.08
N ALA A 96 12.24 10.71 -23.59
CA ALA A 96 11.79 10.56 -24.97
C ALA A 96 10.49 11.35 -25.25
N ALA A 97 9.56 11.41 -24.29
CA ALA A 97 8.34 12.23 -24.40
C ALA A 97 8.67 13.72 -24.45
N LEU A 98 9.54 14.21 -23.56
CA LEU A 98 10.00 15.61 -23.56
C LEU A 98 10.62 16.03 -24.90
N HIS A 99 11.38 15.14 -25.55
CA HIS A 99 11.96 15.39 -26.88
C HIS A 99 10.93 15.43 -28.02
N LYS A 100 9.80 14.73 -27.88
CA LYS A 100 8.74 14.68 -28.88
C LYS A 100 7.76 15.85 -28.77
N SER A 101 7.72 16.53 -27.61
CA SER A 101 6.86 17.70 -27.38
C SER A 101 7.03 18.77 -28.46
N THR A 102 5.93 19.45 -28.79
CA THR A 102 5.82 20.41 -29.91
C THR A 102 6.88 21.52 -29.85
N HIS A 103 7.22 21.99 -28.65
CA HIS A 103 8.13 23.12 -28.47
C HIS A 103 9.60 22.69 -28.36
N ARG A 104 9.91 21.44 -27.97
CA ARG A 104 11.28 20.93 -27.74
C ARG A 104 12.19 21.82 -26.87
N THR A 105 11.59 22.72 -26.08
CA THR A 105 12.24 23.77 -25.30
C THR A 105 12.17 23.50 -23.80
N ALA A 106 11.63 22.36 -23.38
CA ALA A 106 11.54 21.99 -21.98
C ALA A 106 12.92 22.09 -21.31
N ARG A 107 13.00 22.89 -20.25
CA ARG A 107 14.18 23.07 -19.39
C ARG A 107 13.98 22.40 -18.04
N TRP A 108 12.73 22.29 -17.61
CA TRP A 108 12.33 21.75 -16.32
C TRP A 108 11.30 20.62 -16.47
N LEU A 109 11.55 19.53 -15.76
CA LEU A 109 10.57 18.48 -15.48
C LEU A 109 10.08 18.66 -14.05
N ILE A 110 8.78 18.93 -13.91
CA ILE A 110 8.07 19.05 -12.63
C ILE A 110 7.34 17.74 -12.38
N VAL A 111 7.63 17.06 -11.28
CA VAL A 111 6.93 15.83 -10.90
C VAL A 111 6.08 16.12 -9.67
N CYS A 112 4.81 15.76 -9.72
CA CYS A 112 3.85 15.96 -8.62
C CYS A 112 2.78 14.87 -8.61
N GLU A 113 1.96 14.80 -7.56
CA GLU A 113 0.88 13.81 -7.45
C GLU A 113 -0.46 14.40 -7.91
N GLU A 114 -1.43 13.54 -8.23
CA GLU A 114 -2.80 13.94 -8.59
C GLU A 114 -3.54 14.78 -7.52
N GLN A 115 -3.04 14.84 -6.28
CA GLN A 115 -3.59 15.64 -5.18
C GLN A 115 -2.85 16.98 -4.97
N SER A 116 -1.81 17.24 -5.75
CA SER A 116 -1.04 18.49 -5.67
C SER A 116 -1.87 19.68 -6.15
N HIS A 117 -1.64 20.83 -5.55
CA HIS A 117 -2.07 22.12 -6.09
C HIS A 117 -0.86 22.83 -6.68
N VAL A 118 -1.01 23.35 -7.90
CA VAL A 118 0.07 23.99 -8.67
C VAL A 118 -0.35 25.40 -9.07
N ASN A 119 0.49 26.39 -8.73
CA ASN A 119 0.45 27.75 -9.22
C ASN A 119 1.59 27.94 -10.24
N VAL A 120 1.25 27.86 -11.53
CA VAL A 120 2.21 27.87 -12.64
C VAL A 120 2.96 29.21 -12.72
N SER A 121 2.26 30.32 -12.50
CA SER A 121 2.86 31.66 -12.56
C SER A 121 3.95 31.82 -11.50
N LEU A 122 3.65 31.44 -10.27
CA LEU A 122 4.59 31.53 -9.15
C LEU A 122 5.75 30.54 -9.31
N LEU A 123 5.47 29.33 -9.83
CA LEU A 123 6.50 28.35 -10.14
C LEU A 123 7.48 28.87 -11.20
N ALA A 124 6.97 29.39 -12.31
CA ALA A 124 7.79 29.95 -13.38
C ALA A 124 8.62 31.14 -12.89
N HIS A 125 8.02 32.02 -12.08
CA HIS A 125 8.72 33.15 -11.45
C HIS A 125 9.93 32.69 -10.62
N HIS A 126 9.76 31.68 -9.75
CA HIS A 126 10.85 31.17 -8.93
C HIS A 126 11.91 30.43 -9.75
N LEU A 127 11.51 29.55 -10.67
CA LEU A 127 12.45 28.78 -11.49
C LEU A 127 13.22 29.63 -12.49
N ALA A 128 12.72 30.81 -12.87
CA ALA A 128 13.47 31.78 -13.70
C ALA A 128 14.76 32.28 -13.03
N SER A 129 14.86 32.17 -11.70
CA SER A 129 16.06 32.55 -10.94
C SER A 129 17.08 31.43 -10.75
N GLU A 130 16.73 30.19 -11.13
CA GLU A 130 17.59 29.01 -10.99
C GLU A 130 18.35 28.76 -12.31
N ASP A 131 19.61 28.30 -12.25
CA ASP A 131 20.38 28.00 -13.47
C ASP A 131 19.97 26.64 -14.06
N TYR A 132 19.09 26.67 -15.05
CA TYR A 132 18.58 25.46 -15.72
C TYR A 132 19.64 24.64 -16.46
N ARG A 133 20.86 25.18 -16.65
CA ARG A 133 21.97 24.48 -17.31
C ARG A 133 22.72 23.54 -16.36
N GLU A 134 22.59 23.79 -15.05
CA GLU A 134 23.12 22.93 -14.01
C GLU A 134 22.22 21.70 -13.80
N LYS A 135 22.76 20.70 -13.11
CA LYS A 135 21.97 19.53 -12.67
C LYS A 135 21.31 19.84 -11.33
N LEU A 136 20.07 20.32 -11.35
CA LEU A 136 19.33 20.70 -10.14
C LEU A 136 18.23 19.69 -9.81
N PHE A 137 18.17 19.33 -8.52
CA PHE A 137 17.13 18.52 -7.90
C PHE A 137 16.50 19.32 -6.76
N LEU A 138 15.31 19.87 -6.98
CA LEU A 138 14.67 20.83 -6.08
C LEU A 138 13.35 20.28 -5.52
N GLY A 139 13.00 20.61 -4.28
CA GLY A 139 11.74 20.17 -3.67
C GLY A 139 11.56 20.61 -2.22
N TYR A 140 10.44 20.18 -1.61
CA TYR A 140 10.24 20.25 -0.15
C TYR A 140 10.95 19.05 0.50
N PRO A 141 11.86 19.25 1.47
CA PRO A 141 12.62 18.16 2.06
C PRO A 141 11.81 17.40 3.12
N LEU A 142 11.71 16.09 2.94
CA LEU A 142 11.41 15.12 3.98
C LEU A 142 12.69 14.45 4.44
N TYR A 143 12.62 13.87 5.64
CA TYR A 143 13.69 13.09 6.23
C TYR A 143 13.12 12.14 7.29
N ASP A 144 13.85 11.08 7.56
CA ASP A 144 13.47 10.11 8.58
C ASP A 144 13.90 10.58 9.97
N ARG A 145 13.02 10.37 10.95
CA ARG A 145 13.28 10.70 12.36
C ARG A 145 13.99 9.58 13.10
N GLU A 146 13.77 8.35 12.65
CA GLU A 146 14.39 7.13 13.14
C GLU A 146 14.68 6.19 11.96
N ALA A 147 15.44 5.13 12.17
CA ALA A 147 15.71 4.18 11.10
C ALA A 147 14.42 3.38 10.82
N THR A 148 13.92 3.43 9.58
CA THR A 148 12.61 2.88 9.23
C THR A 148 12.73 1.69 8.29
N ILE A 149 11.78 0.75 8.40
CA ILE A 149 11.72 -0.40 7.49
C ILE A 149 11.29 0.01 6.07
N ILE A 150 10.46 1.06 5.95
CA ILE A 150 9.97 1.55 4.65
C ILE A 150 11.10 2.12 3.79
N HIS A 151 12.23 2.51 4.40
CA HIS A 151 13.44 2.92 3.71
C HIS A 151 14.59 1.93 3.87
N HIS A 152 14.29 0.65 4.10
CA HIS A 152 15.29 -0.42 4.23
C HIS A 152 16.37 -0.15 5.29
N PHE A 153 16.04 0.60 6.34
CA PHE A 153 16.99 1.10 7.35
C PHE A 153 18.17 1.87 6.75
N ALA A 154 17.98 2.49 5.58
CA ALA A 154 18.96 3.38 4.99
C ALA A 154 19.29 4.49 5.99
N PHE A 155 20.58 4.84 6.04
CA PHE A 155 21.08 5.87 6.96
C PHE A 155 20.79 5.62 8.44
N PHE A 156 20.65 4.37 8.91
CA PHE A 156 20.26 4.05 10.29
C PHE A 156 21.08 4.74 11.40
N LYS A 157 22.35 5.08 11.14
CA LYS A 157 23.21 5.81 12.08
C LYS A 157 22.84 7.28 12.23
N ASN A 158 22.27 7.89 11.19
CA ASN A 158 21.81 9.27 11.17
C ASN A 158 20.67 9.44 10.15
N PRO A 159 19.45 8.98 10.46
CA PRO A 159 18.34 8.95 9.49
C PRO A 159 18.00 10.33 8.91
N SER A 160 18.16 11.39 9.70
CA SER A 160 17.89 12.77 9.29
C SER A 160 18.96 13.38 8.38
N SER A 161 20.05 12.67 8.08
CA SER A 161 21.10 13.15 7.17
C SER A 161 20.72 13.09 5.69
N PHE A 162 19.71 12.29 5.35
CA PHE A 162 19.28 12.08 3.98
C PHE A 162 17.94 12.77 3.72
N LEU A 163 17.89 13.56 2.65
CA LEU A 163 16.70 14.33 2.26
C LEU A 163 16.10 13.73 0.99
N TYR A 164 14.78 13.54 0.99
CA TYR A 164 13.99 13.10 -0.15
C TYR A 164 12.76 14.00 -0.34
N PRO A 165 12.23 14.14 -1.56
CA PRO A 165 11.22 15.16 -1.85
C PRO A 165 9.83 14.73 -1.37
N TYR A 166 9.03 15.66 -0.85
CA TYR A 166 7.60 15.42 -0.68
C TYR A 166 6.88 15.55 -2.03
N LEU A 167 6.61 14.44 -2.71
CA LEU A 167 6.05 14.44 -4.08
C LEU A 167 4.70 15.17 -4.20
N ARG A 168 3.87 15.16 -3.16
CA ARG A 168 2.61 15.93 -3.14
C ARG A 168 2.84 17.45 -3.11
N ALA A 169 3.97 17.90 -2.58
CA ALA A 169 4.43 19.27 -2.69
C ALA A 169 5.23 19.54 -3.97
N GLY A 170 5.42 18.54 -4.83
CA GLY A 170 6.17 18.62 -6.07
C GLY A 170 7.68 18.57 -5.91
N MET A 171 8.35 18.16 -6.99
CA MET A 171 9.79 18.32 -7.19
C MET A 171 10.07 18.88 -8.59
N ALA A 172 11.17 19.61 -8.73
CA ALA A 172 11.65 20.12 -10.01
C ALA A 172 13.02 19.57 -10.34
N LEU A 173 13.16 19.08 -11.56
CA LEU A 173 14.37 18.51 -12.13
C LEU A 173 14.74 19.31 -13.37
N THR A 174 15.98 19.75 -13.47
CA THR A 174 16.51 20.29 -14.73
C THR A 174 16.67 19.16 -15.75
N VAL A 175 16.43 19.44 -17.03
CA VAL A 175 16.66 18.46 -18.11
C VAL A 175 18.09 17.89 -18.13
N PRO A 176 19.17 18.67 -17.91
CA PRO A 176 20.52 18.12 -17.71
C PRO A 176 20.63 17.04 -16.63
N LEU A 177 19.90 17.16 -15.53
CA LEU A 177 19.84 16.11 -14.51
C LEU A 177 19.12 14.86 -15.04
N VAL A 178 17.96 15.04 -15.70
CA VAL A 178 17.21 13.91 -16.29
C VAL A 178 18.07 13.16 -17.30
N ASP A 179 18.77 13.86 -18.20
CA ASP A 179 19.70 13.27 -19.18
C ASP A 179 20.81 12.47 -18.49
N HIS A 180 21.38 13.01 -17.42
CA HIS A 180 22.39 12.32 -16.64
C HIS A 180 21.86 11.00 -16.03
N LEU A 181 20.68 11.03 -15.41
CA LEU A 181 20.06 9.84 -14.81
C LEU A 181 19.70 8.78 -15.86
N VAL A 182 19.18 9.18 -17.02
CA VAL A 182 18.92 8.25 -18.13
C VAL A 182 20.21 7.61 -18.63
N GLY A 183 21.30 8.38 -18.72
CA GLY A 183 22.63 7.87 -19.04
C GLY A 183 23.14 6.82 -18.03
N LEU A 184 22.89 7.03 -16.74
CA LEU A 184 23.26 6.08 -15.68
C LEU A 184 22.48 4.77 -15.73
N LEU A 185 21.22 4.81 -16.18
CA LEU A 185 20.34 3.64 -16.24
C LEU A 185 20.45 2.86 -17.55
N SER A 186 20.93 3.49 -18.62
CA SER A 186 21.08 2.84 -19.93
C SER A 186 22.00 1.61 -19.86
N ASP A 187 21.62 0.53 -20.55
CA ASP A 187 22.44 -0.69 -20.67
C ASP A 187 23.76 -0.35 -21.38
N GLY A 188 24.82 -0.05 -20.62
CA GLY A 188 25.97 0.65 -21.20
C GLY A 188 27.23 0.63 -20.34
N GLY A 189 27.62 -0.53 -19.83
CA GLY A 189 28.99 -0.79 -19.39
C GLY A 189 30.04 -0.72 -20.53
N ALA A 190 29.85 0.14 -21.54
CA ALA A 190 30.72 0.25 -22.71
C ALA A 190 31.25 1.67 -22.96
N SER A 191 30.97 2.64 -22.08
CA SER A 191 31.61 3.96 -22.16
C SER A 191 31.91 4.47 -20.75
N GLY A 192 33.03 3.98 -20.18
CA GLY A 192 33.63 4.59 -18.98
C GLY A 192 33.54 3.80 -17.67
N GLY A 193 33.25 2.49 -17.68
CA GLY A 193 33.40 1.64 -16.49
C GLY A 193 32.39 1.90 -15.35
N VAL A 194 31.39 2.76 -15.54
CA VAL A 194 30.35 3.01 -14.53
C VAL A 194 29.37 1.83 -14.52
N ARG A 195 29.46 1.01 -13.47
CA ARG A 195 28.51 -0.07 -13.20
C ARG A 195 27.13 0.55 -12.91
N ARG A 196 26.07 -0.03 -13.47
CA ARG A 196 24.69 0.37 -13.13
C ARG A 196 24.53 0.47 -11.61
N PRO A 197 23.86 1.52 -11.09
CA PRO A 197 23.54 1.60 -9.68
C PRO A 197 22.85 0.31 -9.23
N ALA A 198 23.34 -0.28 -8.13
CA ALA A 198 22.64 -1.38 -7.49
C ALA A 198 21.37 -0.81 -6.84
N LEU A 199 20.25 -0.89 -7.56
CA LEU A 199 18.94 -0.52 -7.06
C LEU A 199 18.33 -1.69 -6.29
N SER A 200 17.49 -1.38 -5.30
CA SER A 200 16.71 -2.39 -4.59
C SER A 200 15.78 -3.11 -5.57
N ASP A 201 15.58 -4.41 -5.36
CA ASP A 201 14.52 -5.15 -6.05
C ASP A 201 13.13 -4.72 -5.55
N PHE A 202 13.04 -4.18 -4.33
CA PHE A 202 11.80 -3.68 -3.75
C PHE A 202 11.70 -2.17 -3.90
N PHE A 203 10.56 -1.71 -4.41
CA PHE A 203 10.18 -0.31 -4.48
C PHE A 203 9.05 -0.05 -3.48
N ILE A 204 9.34 0.71 -2.43
CA ILE A 204 8.44 1.02 -1.31
C ILE A 204 8.03 2.49 -1.34
N ASP A 205 9.01 3.40 -1.33
CA ASP A 205 8.81 4.85 -1.41
C ASP A 205 9.51 5.40 -2.65
N ALA A 206 8.71 5.76 -3.65
CA ALA A 206 9.19 6.31 -4.92
C ALA A 206 10.06 7.56 -4.74
N ALA A 207 9.75 8.41 -3.75
CA ALA A 207 10.50 9.63 -3.50
C ALA A 207 11.87 9.33 -2.90
N HIS A 208 11.91 8.45 -1.90
CA HIS A 208 13.15 8.06 -1.24
C HIS A 208 14.07 7.29 -2.19
N GLU A 209 13.53 6.34 -2.95
CA GLU A 209 14.29 5.53 -3.92
C GLU A 209 14.80 6.35 -5.09
N PHE A 210 13.98 7.26 -5.61
CA PHE A 210 14.43 8.22 -6.61
C PHE A 210 15.55 9.11 -6.04
N ALA A 211 15.42 9.60 -4.82
CA ALA A 211 16.48 10.39 -4.18
C ALA A 211 17.78 9.58 -4.01
N LEU A 212 17.71 8.29 -3.69
CA LEU A 212 18.89 7.41 -3.60
C LEU A 212 19.59 7.26 -4.95
N LEU A 213 18.84 7.14 -6.04
CA LEU A 213 19.38 7.14 -7.40
C LEU A 213 20.14 8.44 -7.70
N VAL A 214 19.58 9.60 -7.35
CA VAL A 214 20.21 10.91 -7.60
C VAL A 214 21.45 11.13 -6.71
N TRP A 215 21.40 10.65 -5.46
CA TRP A 215 22.49 10.80 -4.49
C TRP A 215 23.70 9.91 -4.79
N GLN A 216 23.51 8.77 -5.49
CA GLN A 216 24.58 7.88 -5.96
C GLN A 216 25.65 7.54 -4.90
N GLN A 217 25.22 7.00 -3.75
CA GLN A 217 26.15 6.62 -2.67
C GLN A 217 27.04 7.77 -2.16
N GLY A 218 26.58 9.02 -2.29
CA GLY A 218 27.29 10.22 -1.82
C GLY A 218 28.13 10.92 -2.88
N GLN A 219 28.16 10.40 -4.11
CA GLN A 219 28.89 11.00 -5.24
C GLN A 219 28.02 11.89 -6.13
N GLY A 220 26.70 11.75 -6.02
CA GLY A 220 25.71 12.44 -6.84
C GLY A 220 25.23 13.75 -6.22
N LEU A 221 23.98 14.10 -6.48
CA LEU A 221 23.40 15.38 -6.11
C LEU A 221 22.36 15.19 -5.00
N PRO A 222 22.52 15.82 -3.83
CA PRO A 222 21.46 15.79 -2.82
C PRO A 222 20.27 16.65 -3.26
N LEU A 223 19.09 16.34 -2.71
CA LEU A 223 17.93 17.23 -2.82
C LEU A 223 18.29 18.62 -2.28
N GLN A 224 17.97 19.66 -3.04
CA GLN A 224 18.14 21.04 -2.63
C GLN A 224 16.78 21.62 -2.19
N PRO A 225 16.59 21.92 -0.91
CA PRO A 225 15.34 22.49 -0.40
C PRO A 225 15.01 23.83 -1.06
N ARG A 226 13.73 24.05 -1.37
CA ARG A 226 13.22 25.35 -1.82
C ARG A 226 11.89 25.68 -1.13
N ARG A 227 11.73 26.94 -0.72
CA ARG A 227 10.59 27.41 0.10
C ARG A 227 9.27 27.53 -0.67
N TYR A 228 9.32 27.49 -1.99
CA TYR A 228 8.15 27.55 -2.87
C TYR A 228 7.52 26.17 -3.14
N PHE A 229 8.15 25.08 -2.69
CA PHE A 229 7.47 23.80 -2.51
C PHE A 229 7.08 23.69 -1.04
N CYS A 230 5.84 23.31 -0.76
CA CYS A 230 5.30 23.39 0.59
C CYS A 230 4.48 22.17 0.98
N ALA A 231 4.66 21.69 2.21
CA ALA A 231 3.79 20.66 2.77
C ALA A 231 2.33 21.13 2.98
N LYS A 232 2.10 22.44 3.13
CA LYS A 232 0.79 23.04 3.40
C LYS A 232 0.60 24.30 2.54
N PRO A 233 -0.65 24.71 2.25
CA PRO A 233 -0.92 25.94 1.51
C PRO A 233 -0.42 27.16 2.27
N LEU A 234 0.51 27.91 1.67
CA LEU A 234 0.94 29.24 2.11
C LEU A 234 0.99 30.18 0.88
N PRO A 235 0.92 31.51 1.07
CA PRO A 235 0.85 32.46 -0.06
C PRO A 235 1.99 32.37 -1.08
N ASN A 236 3.20 31.98 -0.64
CA ASN A 236 4.39 31.88 -1.51
C ASN A 236 4.67 30.44 -1.99
N CYS A 237 3.69 29.55 -1.90
CA CYS A 237 3.83 28.17 -2.37
C CYS A 237 3.44 28.05 -3.83
N ALA A 238 4.42 27.72 -4.68
CA ALA A 238 4.21 27.40 -6.07
C ALA A 238 3.54 26.03 -6.23
N ILE A 239 3.93 25.05 -5.41
CA ILE A 239 3.26 23.75 -5.34
C ILE A 239 3.07 23.35 -3.87
N HIS A 240 1.90 22.83 -3.55
CA HIS A 240 1.61 22.36 -2.19
C HIS A 240 0.67 21.16 -2.16
N GLY A 241 0.76 20.39 -1.07
CA GLY A 241 -0.22 19.36 -0.73
C GLY A 241 -1.57 19.96 -0.32
N PRO A 242 -2.64 19.15 -0.25
CA PRO A 242 -3.97 19.59 0.11
C PRO A 242 -3.99 20.21 1.52
N ALA A 243 -4.90 21.14 1.76
CA ALA A 243 -5.05 21.76 3.08
C ALA A 243 -5.44 20.70 4.12
N PRO A 244 -4.90 20.75 5.35
CA PRO A 244 -5.36 19.88 6.42
C PRO A 244 -6.86 20.13 6.68
N GLY A 245 -7.68 19.09 6.44
CA GLY A 245 -9.14 19.13 6.61
C GLY A 245 -9.96 19.26 5.32
N THR A 246 -9.35 19.39 4.13
CA THR A 246 -10.08 19.36 2.84
C THR A 246 -10.13 17.98 2.20
N SER A 247 -9.60 16.94 2.84
CA SER A 247 -9.78 15.55 2.43
C SER A 247 -11.21 15.08 2.78
N GLY A 248 -12.15 15.38 1.87
CA GLY A 248 -13.43 14.67 1.79
C GLY A 248 -14.32 14.78 3.03
N THR A 249 -14.55 15.99 3.55
CA THR A 249 -15.69 16.23 4.45
C THR A 249 -16.99 16.02 3.67
N ALA A 250 -17.54 14.80 3.73
CA ALA A 250 -18.99 14.57 3.69
C ALA A 250 -19.63 15.04 5.01
N SER A 251 -19.25 16.24 5.45
CA SER A 251 -19.67 16.86 6.71
C SER A 251 -20.04 18.32 6.45
N ASP A 252 -20.80 18.56 5.38
CA ASP A 252 -21.60 19.78 5.30
C ASP A 252 -22.95 19.49 4.64
N THR A 253 -23.79 18.70 5.31
CA THR A 253 -25.22 18.59 4.99
C THR A 253 -26.01 19.82 5.46
N SER A 254 -25.36 20.96 5.74
CA SER A 254 -26.04 22.16 6.25
C SER A 254 -25.79 23.47 5.50
N ARG A 255 -24.99 23.49 4.43
CA ARG A 255 -24.91 24.66 3.53
C ARG A 255 -25.00 24.25 2.06
N ALA A 256 -26.20 23.83 1.67
CA ALA A 256 -26.67 24.00 0.30
C ALA A 256 -26.70 25.50 -0.02
N VAL A 257 -25.58 26.05 -0.49
CA VAL A 257 -25.61 27.26 -1.31
C VAL A 257 -26.02 26.80 -2.69
N SER A 258 -27.21 27.22 -3.09
CA SER A 258 -27.78 27.08 -4.42
C SER A 258 -26.75 27.45 -5.47
N LEU A 259 -26.19 26.45 -6.15
CA LEU A 259 -25.50 26.62 -7.41
C LEU A 259 -26.30 25.87 -8.46
N ASP A 260 -26.63 26.64 -9.48
CA ASP A 260 -27.60 26.41 -10.52
C ASP A 260 -27.29 25.14 -11.33
N HIS A 261 -28.35 24.46 -11.73
CA HIS A 261 -28.32 23.20 -12.48
C HIS A 261 -27.99 23.44 -13.95
N THR A 262 -26.73 23.68 -14.30
CA THR A 262 -26.25 23.53 -15.69
C THR A 262 -24.74 23.28 -15.75
N GLU A 263 -24.29 22.06 -15.47
CA GLU A 263 -23.06 21.48 -16.05
C GLU A 263 -23.21 19.94 -16.05
N PRO A 264 -23.30 19.28 -17.22
CA PRO A 264 -23.47 17.84 -17.30
C PRO A 264 -22.10 17.15 -17.45
N ASP A 265 -21.45 16.81 -16.33
CA ASP A 265 -20.68 15.56 -16.14
C ASP A 265 -20.01 15.52 -14.76
N GLY A 266 -20.23 14.42 -14.03
CA GLY A 266 -19.84 14.21 -12.63
C GLY A 266 -18.34 14.38 -12.37
N LEU A 267 -17.98 15.51 -11.76
CA LEU A 267 -16.62 15.96 -11.48
C LEU A 267 -16.12 15.42 -10.13
N GLY A 268 -15.22 14.43 -10.13
CA GLY A 268 -14.37 14.04 -8.98
C GLY A 268 -15.07 13.63 -7.67
N SER A 269 -16.40 13.60 -7.64
CA SER A 269 -17.20 13.27 -6.47
C SER A 269 -17.16 11.76 -6.23
N CYS A 270 -17.10 11.39 -4.95
CA CYS A 270 -17.34 10.02 -4.54
C CYS A 270 -18.75 9.59 -4.97
N THR A 271 -18.98 8.28 -5.07
CA THR A 271 -20.18 7.72 -5.69
C THR A 271 -21.46 8.22 -5.02
N ASP A 272 -22.55 8.31 -5.80
CA ASP A 272 -23.87 8.70 -5.29
C ASP A 272 -24.46 7.68 -4.30
N ASN A 273 -23.86 6.49 -4.19
CA ASN A 273 -24.24 5.43 -3.25
C ASN A 273 -23.08 5.12 -2.29
N PRO A 274 -22.89 5.94 -1.24
CA PRO A 274 -21.73 5.83 -0.36
C PRO A 274 -21.61 4.46 0.32
N THR A 275 -20.38 4.08 0.62
CA THR A 275 -20.06 2.89 1.41
C THR A 275 -20.23 3.19 2.90
N ASP A 276 -20.85 2.25 3.61
CA ASP A 276 -20.96 2.25 5.06
C ASP A 276 -20.28 1.00 5.62
N VAL A 277 -19.96 0.99 6.91
CA VAL A 277 -19.28 -0.11 7.62
C VAL A 277 -20.06 -1.43 7.50
N GLU A 278 -21.39 -1.38 7.48
CA GLU A 278 -22.29 -2.53 7.25
C GLU A 278 -22.09 -3.20 5.88
N HIS A 279 -21.46 -2.54 4.91
CA HIS A 279 -21.20 -3.12 3.59
C HIS A 279 -19.82 -3.78 3.47
N ILE A 280 -19.08 -3.92 4.59
CA ILE A 280 -17.70 -4.39 4.60
C ILE A 280 -17.59 -5.63 5.48
N MET A 281 -17.08 -6.72 4.91
CA MET A 281 -16.67 -7.90 5.68
C MET A 281 -15.22 -7.73 6.13
N PHE A 282 -14.98 -7.71 7.43
CA PHE A 282 -13.65 -7.63 8.02
C PHE A 282 -13.12 -9.04 8.32
N ALA A 283 -11.96 -9.36 7.78
CA ALA A 283 -11.31 -10.65 7.89
C ALA A 283 -9.95 -10.50 8.55
N VAL A 284 -9.84 -10.93 9.80
CA VAL A 284 -8.59 -10.86 10.57
C VAL A 284 -7.89 -12.21 10.50
N LYS A 285 -6.69 -12.25 9.92
CA LYS A 285 -5.83 -13.43 9.91
C LYS A 285 -5.01 -13.46 11.20
N THR A 286 -5.18 -14.51 12.01
CA THR A 286 -4.50 -14.67 13.32
C THR A 286 -4.04 -16.13 13.51
N CYS A 287 -3.31 -16.42 14.59
CA CYS A 287 -3.14 -17.79 15.08
C CYS A 287 -3.32 -17.88 16.60
N HIS A 288 -3.39 -19.09 17.14
CA HIS A 288 -3.63 -19.37 18.56
C HIS A 288 -2.65 -18.65 19.49
N LYS A 289 -1.41 -18.44 19.04
CA LYS A 289 -0.37 -17.70 19.77
C LYS A 289 -0.85 -16.29 20.14
N TYR A 290 -1.60 -15.65 19.25
CA TYR A 290 -1.92 -14.23 19.35
C TYR A 290 -3.32 -13.92 19.93
N HIS A 291 -4.03 -14.95 20.38
CA HIS A 291 -5.37 -14.83 20.94
C HIS A 291 -5.41 -14.00 22.23
N LYS A 292 -4.36 -14.09 23.06
CA LYS A 292 -4.31 -13.46 24.39
C LYS A 292 -3.68 -12.07 24.40
N ASP A 293 -3.05 -11.65 23.30
CA ASP A 293 -2.36 -10.36 23.18
C ASP A 293 -2.95 -9.51 22.03
N ARG A 294 -2.72 -9.86 20.77
CA ARG A 294 -3.06 -9.04 19.61
C ARG A 294 -4.58 -8.96 19.42
N ILE A 295 -5.28 -10.08 19.54
CA ILE A 295 -6.75 -10.09 19.44
C ILE A 295 -7.40 -9.29 20.59
N VAL A 296 -6.83 -9.32 21.79
CA VAL A 296 -7.32 -8.50 22.91
C VAL A 296 -7.19 -7.00 22.59
N ALA A 297 -6.09 -6.59 21.96
CA ALA A 297 -5.92 -5.21 21.50
C ALA A 297 -6.96 -4.83 20.42
N LEU A 298 -7.22 -5.71 19.46
CA LEU A 298 -8.24 -5.47 18.43
C LEU A 298 -9.64 -5.32 19.05
N LYS A 299 -10.03 -6.26 19.92
CA LYS A 299 -11.30 -6.23 20.68
C LYS A 299 -11.47 -4.96 21.51
N ASN A 300 -10.37 -4.34 21.94
CA ASN A 300 -10.40 -3.08 22.69
C ASN A 300 -10.44 -1.82 21.84
N THR A 301 -10.30 -1.93 20.51
CA THR A 301 -10.15 -0.81 19.59
C THR A 301 -11.24 -0.83 18.50
N TRP A 302 -10.87 -1.01 17.24
CA TRP A 302 -11.73 -0.79 16.07
C TRP A 302 -12.79 -1.87 15.88
N THR A 303 -12.55 -3.09 16.38
CA THR A 303 -13.49 -4.20 16.17
C THR A 303 -14.79 -4.06 16.96
N LYS A 304 -14.83 -3.13 17.93
CA LYS A 304 -16.06 -2.73 18.64
C LYS A 304 -17.11 -2.08 17.73
N TYR A 305 -16.67 -1.51 16.60
CA TYR A 305 -17.49 -0.66 15.74
C TYR A 305 -17.87 -1.34 14.42
N VAL A 306 -17.53 -2.62 14.23
CA VAL A 306 -17.78 -3.34 12.98
C VAL A 306 -18.81 -4.46 13.19
N PRO A 307 -19.81 -4.60 12.31
CA PRO A 307 -20.89 -5.59 12.43
C PRO A 307 -20.51 -6.95 11.83
N HIS A 308 -19.70 -6.95 10.76
CA HIS A 308 -19.35 -8.14 10.00
C HIS A 308 -17.85 -8.43 10.14
N LEU A 309 -17.49 -9.24 11.13
CA LEU A 309 -16.11 -9.55 11.49
C LEU A 309 -15.93 -11.05 11.66
N ARG A 310 -14.83 -11.58 11.12
CA ARG A 310 -14.38 -12.95 11.33
C ARG A 310 -12.91 -12.96 11.72
N TYR A 311 -12.58 -13.72 12.77
CA TYR A 311 -11.21 -14.01 13.17
C TYR A 311 -10.83 -15.39 12.64
N PHE A 312 -9.92 -15.47 11.67
CA PHE A 312 -9.51 -16.73 11.07
C PHE A 312 -8.24 -17.26 11.73
N SER A 313 -8.34 -18.44 12.36
CA SER A 313 -7.26 -19.04 13.15
C SER A 313 -7.04 -20.50 12.80
N ASP A 314 -5.90 -21.04 13.24
CA ASP A 314 -5.57 -22.47 13.19
C ASP A 314 -6.31 -23.31 14.25
N VAL A 315 -7.01 -22.70 15.21
CA VAL A 315 -7.77 -23.39 16.27
C VAL A 315 -9.10 -22.69 16.52
N ASP A 316 -10.08 -23.47 16.97
CA ASP A 316 -11.35 -22.95 17.51
C ASP A 316 -11.10 -22.43 18.93
N GLU A 317 -11.58 -21.21 19.22
CA GLU A 317 -11.48 -20.59 20.53
C GLU A 317 -12.83 -19.96 20.88
N PRO A 318 -13.71 -20.63 21.64
CA PRO A 318 -15.07 -20.16 21.88
C PRO A 318 -15.17 -18.74 22.49
N SER A 319 -14.13 -18.28 23.22
CA SER A 319 -14.10 -16.92 23.80
C SER A 319 -13.78 -15.82 22.77
N ILE A 320 -13.24 -16.19 21.61
CA ILE A 320 -12.95 -15.34 20.46
C ILE A 320 -13.54 -16.09 19.28
N PRO A 321 -14.79 -15.87 18.85
CA PRO A 321 -15.46 -16.75 17.89
C PRO A 321 -14.66 -16.86 16.58
N THR A 322 -13.73 -17.83 16.53
CA THR A 322 -12.76 -17.98 15.47
C THR A 322 -13.35 -18.90 14.43
N VAL A 323 -13.05 -18.61 13.17
CA VAL A 323 -13.29 -19.53 12.07
C VAL A 323 -11.99 -20.31 11.86
N VAL A 324 -12.07 -21.63 12.04
CA VAL A 324 -10.91 -22.51 11.89
C VAL A 324 -10.56 -22.67 10.41
N THR A 325 -9.32 -22.37 10.05
CA THR A 325 -8.75 -22.68 8.74
C THR A 325 -8.19 -24.10 8.77
N SER A 326 -8.46 -24.90 7.73
CA SER A 326 -7.88 -26.24 7.57
C SER A 326 -6.36 -26.19 7.28
N VAL A 327 -5.83 -25.02 6.97
CA VAL A 327 -4.40 -24.77 6.78
C VAL A 327 -3.67 -24.60 8.13
N PRO A 328 -2.65 -25.41 8.43
CA PRO A 328 -1.79 -25.22 9.61
C PRO A 328 -1.08 -23.86 9.60
N ASN A 329 -0.76 -23.33 10.77
CA ASN A 329 0.03 -22.11 10.86
C ASN A 329 1.45 -22.31 10.30
N SER A 330 1.96 -21.31 9.58
CA SER A 330 3.33 -21.24 9.07
C SER A 330 4.09 -20.13 9.79
N SER A 331 5.40 -20.27 9.98
CA SER A 331 6.25 -19.22 10.55
C SER A 331 6.72 -18.19 9.51
N ALA A 332 6.58 -18.51 8.22
CA ALA A 332 6.91 -17.63 7.10
C ALA A 332 5.86 -17.80 5.99
N GLY A 333 5.29 -16.68 5.53
CA GLY A 333 4.24 -16.62 4.50
C GLY A 333 2.96 -17.39 4.85
N HIS A 334 1.82 -16.92 4.32
CA HIS A 334 0.50 -17.43 4.69
C HIS A 334 -0.41 -17.67 3.49
N CYS A 335 0.16 -17.96 2.31
CA CYS A 335 -0.59 -18.01 1.05
C CYS A 335 -1.82 -18.92 1.11
N SER A 336 -1.66 -20.21 1.47
CA SER A 336 -2.81 -21.14 1.48
C SER A 336 -3.87 -20.71 2.47
N LYS A 337 -3.46 -20.15 3.61
CA LYS A 337 -4.39 -19.64 4.62
C LYS A 337 -5.16 -18.45 4.10
N THR A 338 -4.49 -17.50 3.44
CA THR A 338 -5.14 -16.34 2.84
C THR A 338 -6.14 -16.72 1.75
N LEU A 339 -5.79 -17.67 0.87
CA LEU A 339 -6.73 -18.16 -0.14
C LEU A 339 -7.94 -18.90 0.49
N GLU A 340 -7.72 -19.71 1.52
CA GLU A 340 -8.80 -20.37 2.25
C GLU A 340 -9.72 -19.36 2.94
N ILE A 341 -9.17 -18.31 3.55
CA ILE A 341 -9.95 -17.22 4.17
C ILE A 341 -10.85 -16.55 3.13
N LEU A 342 -10.31 -16.20 1.96
CA LEU A 342 -11.09 -15.59 0.88
C LEU A 342 -12.14 -16.56 0.30
N GLN A 343 -11.85 -17.86 0.31
CA GLN A 343 -12.82 -18.89 -0.04
C GLN A 343 -14.01 -18.91 0.93
N LEU A 344 -13.72 -19.04 2.23
CA LEU A 344 -14.72 -19.10 3.29
C LEU A 344 -15.60 -17.85 3.32
N ILE A 345 -15.01 -16.66 3.13
CA ILE A 345 -15.76 -15.39 3.05
C ILE A 345 -16.66 -15.36 1.83
N GLY A 346 -16.14 -15.74 0.65
CA GLY A 346 -16.92 -15.78 -0.57
C GLY A 346 -18.12 -16.72 -0.46
N ASP A 347 -17.91 -17.91 0.11
CA ASP A 347 -18.96 -18.88 0.38
C ASP A 347 -19.99 -18.35 1.37
N GLU A 348 -19.55 -17.71 2.46
CA GLU A 348 -20.44 -17.14 3.47
C GLU A 348 -21.32 -16.03 2.87
N ILE A 349 -20.74 -15.09 2.13
CA ILE A 349 -21.47 -13.99 1.48
C ILE A 349 -22.49 -14.55 0.47
N ARG A 350 -22.13 -15.59 -0.28
CA ARG A 350 -23.00 -16.20 -1.30
C ARG A 350 -24.17 -16.97 -0.70
N LEU A 351 -23.93 -17.72 0.37
CA LEU A 351 -24.92 -18.63 0.97
C LEU A 351 -25.81 -17.93 2.01
N ASN A 352 -25.32 -16.87 2.65
CA ASN A 352 -26.04 -16.16 3.69
C ASN A 352 -26.77 -14.93 3.13
N SER A 353 -28.09 -15.04 2.97
CA SER A 353 -28.95 -13.94 2.49
C SER A 353 -28.82 -12.64 3.29
N SER A 354 -28.45 -12.69 4.57
CA SER A 354 -28.23 -11.49 5.39
C SER A 354 -26.97 -10.70 5.02
N LEU A 355 -26.05 -11.30 4.25
CA LEU A 355 -24.78 -10.68 3.83
C LEU A 355 -24.81 -10.18 2.38
N GLN A 356 -25.96 -10.19 1.70
CA GLN A 356 -26.07 -9.72 0.31
C GLN A 356 -25.73 -8.23 0.13
N ALA A 357 -25.78 -7.44 1.21
CA ALA A 357 -25.37 -6.04 1.19
C ALA A 357 -23.85 -5.85 1.25
N ILE A 358 -23.07 -6.88 1.54
CA ILE A 358 -21.60 -6.79 1.56
C ILE A 358 -21.08 -6.51 0.15
N ARG A 359 -20.26 -5.48 0.04
CA ARG A 359 -19.66 -4.99 -1.21
C ARG A 359 -18.14 -5.16 -1.22
N TRP A 360 -17.54 -5.21 -0.04
CA TRP A 360 -16.10 -5.16 0.16
C TRP A 360 -15.64 -6.20 1.18
N VAL A 361 -14.43 -6.72 0.99
CA VAL A 361 -13.68 -7.50 1.98
C VAL A 361 -12.45 -6.68 2.39
N MET A 362 -12.28 -6.47 3.68
CA MET A 362 -11.06 -5.92 4.28
C MET A 362 -10.28 -7.04 4.96
N LEU A 363 -9.21 -7.50 4.33
CA LEU A 363 -8.31 -8.52 4.84
C LEU A 363 -7.14 -7.87 5.56
N VAL A 364 -6.90 -8.25 6.82
CA VAL A 364 -5.86 -7.68 7.67
C VAL A 364 -5.17 -8.73 8.53
N ASP A 365 -3.95 -8.42 8.96
CA ASP A 365 -3.23 -9.17 9.99
C ASP A 365 -3.71 -8.76 11.40
N ASP A 366 -3.48 -9.63 12.39
CA ASP A 366 -3.91 -9.44 13.79
C ASP A 366 -3.22 -8.30 14.54
N ASP A 367 -2.17 -7.71 13.97
CA ASP A 367 -1.45 -6.54 14.47
C ASP A 367 -1.70 -5.25 13.66
N THR A 368 -2.77 -5.23 12.87
CA THR A 368 -3.25 -4.05 12.14
C THR A 368 -4.27 -3.25 12.95
N ILE A 369 -4.00 -1.95 13.16
CA ILE A 369 -4.95 -1.02 13.77
C ILE A 369 -5.51 -0.10 12.70
N LEU A 370 -6.83 0.01 12.61
CA LEU A 370 -7.51 0.78 11.56
C LEU A 370 -8.68 1.61 12.07
N SER A 371 -9.20 2.50 11.23
CA SER A 371 -10.48 3.19 11.38
C SER A 371 -11.50 2.61 10.42
N SER A 372 -12.58 2.06 10.98
CA SER A 372 -13.70 1.52 10.22
C SER A 372 -14.45 2.61 9.45
N SER A 373 -14.60 3.78 10.06
CA SER A 373 -15.27 4.93 9.44
C SER A 373 -14.44 5.60 8.35
N ALA A 374 -13.11 5.67 8.51
CA ALA A 374 -12.22 6.16 7.45
C ALA A 374 -12.20 5.21 6.25
N LEU A 375 -12.19 3.89 6.50
CA LEU A 375 -12.30 2.90 5.43
C LEU A 375 -13.61 3.05 4.65
N ALA A 376 -14.75 3.15 5.33
CA ALA A 376 -16.05 3.33 4.67
C ALA A 376 -16.09 4.61 3.80
N ARG A 377 -15.54 5.73 4.31
CA ARG A 377 -15.41 6.98 3.53
C ARG A 377 -14.50 6.80 2.31
N PHE A 378 -13.35 6.16 2.46
CA PHE A 378 -12.43 5.86 1.35
C PHE A 378 -13.13 5.05 0.25
N LEU A 379 -13.83 3.96 0.64
CA LEU A 379 -14.53 3.07 -0.28
C LEU A 379 -15.78 3.69 -0.91
N SER A 380 -16.30 4.79 -0.38
CA SER A 380 -17.42 5.52 -0.98
C SER A 380 -17.06 6.13 -2.34
N CYS A 381 -15.77 6.26 -2.65
CA CYS A 381 -15.31 6.88 -3.90
C CYS A 381 -15.07 5.86 -5.04
N TYR A 382 -15.29 4.56 -4.78
CA TYR A 382 -15.06 3.50 -5.73
C TYR A 382 -16.35 2.70 -6.01
N ASP A 383 -16.46 2.16 -7.22
CA ASP A 383 -17.61 1.34 -7.64
C ASP A 383 -17.37 -0.14 -7.29
N PRO A 384 -18.06 -0.71 -6.28
CA PRO A 384 -17.82 -2.08 -5.84
C PRO A 384 -18.25 -3.16 -6.84
N LYS A 385 -18.93 -2.78 -7.93
CA LYS A 385 -19.26 -3.69 -9.03
C LYS A 385 -18.09 -3.92 -9.99
N ARG A 386 -17.01 -3.18 -9.82
CA ARG A 386 -15.77 -3.35 -10.58
C ARG A 386 -14.83 -4.26 -9.83
N ASP A 387 -13.94 -4.89 -10.57
CA ASP A 387 -12.85 -5.67 -10.02
C ASP A 387 -11.79 -4.73 -9.45
N LEU A 388 -11.80 -4.55 -8.12
CA LEU A 388 -10.92 -3.63 -7.40
C LEU A 388 -10.10 -4.32 -6.32
N TYR A 389 -8.80 -4.03 -6.34
CA TYR A 389 -7.79 -4.47 -5.38
C TYR A 389 -7.00 -3.26 -4.90
N MET A 390 -7.06 -2.94 -3.60
CA MET A 390 -6.61 -1.64 -3.09
C MET A 390 -5.88 -1.72 -1.75
N GLY A 391 -4.95 -0.79 -1.53
CA GLY A 391 -4.25 -0.56 -0.26
C GLY A 391 -2.91 0.14 -0.47
N GLU A 392 -1.94 -0.06 0.42
CA GLU A 392 -0.58 0.46 0.22
C GLU A 392 0.17 -0.41 -0.79
N ARG A 393 0.72 0.18 -1.84
CA ARG A 393 1.28 -0.54 -2.99
C ARG A 393 2.79 -0.54 -2.90
N TYR A 394 3.39 -1.72 -2.95
CA TYR A 394 4.82 -1.90 -3.17
C TYR A 394 5.07 -2.48 -4.58
N GLY A 395 6.29 -2.31 -5.07
CA GLY A 395 6.77 -2.85 -6.34
C GLY A 395 7.87 -3.88 -6.11
N TYR A 396 7.86 -4.94 -6.91
CA TYR A 396 8.92 -5.94 -6.93
C TYR A 396 9.53 -6.04 -8.33
N HIS A 397 10.85 -5.97 -8.38
CA HIS A 397 11.67 -6.10 -9.58
C HIS A 397 11.30 -5.14 -10.72
N LEU A 398 10.86 -3.90 -10.39
CA LEU A 398 10.36 -2.93 -11.38
C LEU A 398 11.41 -2.47 -12.41
N MET A 399 12.70 -2.66 -12.11
CA MET A 399 13.82 -2.40 -13.02
C MET A 399 14.23 -3.64 -13.83
N GLY A 400 13.58 -4.78 -13.59
CA GLY A 400 13.80 -6.02 -14.32
C GLY A 400 13.41 -5.93 -15.79
N SER A 401 13.98 -6.81 -16.61
CA SER A 401 13.65 -6.88 -18.04
C SER A 401 12.20 -7.31 -18.31
N ASP A 402 11.59 -7.99 -17.34
CA ASP A 402 10.18 -8.38 -17.34
C ASP A 402 9.24 -7.26 -16.85
N GLY A 403 9.80 -6.14 -16.34
CA GLY A 403 9.05 -4.99 -15.82
C GLY A 403 8.54 -5.15 -14.38
N GLY A 404 8.82 -6.27 -13.73
CA GLY A 404 8.35 -6.56 -12.37
C GLY A 404 6.83 -6.57 -12.24
N TYR A 405 6.35 -6.47 -11.01
CA TYR A 405 4.93 -6.31 -10.71
C TYR A 405 4.70 -5.55 -9.41
N ASN A 406 3.46 -5.12 -9.22
CA ASN A 406 3.01 -4.41 -8.03
C ASN A 406 2.15 -5.31 -7.15
N TYR A 407 2.20 -5.10 -5.84
CA TYR A 407 1.34 -5.79 -4.88
C TYR A 407 0.89 -4.82 -3.78
N VAL A 408 -0.28 -5.09 -3.19
CA VAL A 408 -0.74 -4.40 -1.98
C VAL A 408 -0.23 -5.16 -0.77
N THR A 409 0.37 -4.45 0.18
CA THR A 409 0.94 -5.05 1.39
C THR A 409 -0.15 -5.62 2.31
N GLY A 410 0.09 -6.82 2.86
CA GLY A 410 -0.89 -7.49 3.73
C GLY A 410 -1.15 -6.78 5.06
N GLY A 411 -0.08 -6.28 5.69
CA GLY A 411 -0.16 -5.62 7.00
C GLY A 411 -0.78 -4.23 6.95
N GLY A 412 -0.58 -3.48 5.86
CA GLY A 412 -1.32 -2.24 5.61
C GLY A 412 -2.83 -2.48 5.44
N GLY A 413 -3.23 -3.71 5.14
CA GLY A 413 -4.59 -4.12 4.90
C GLY A 413 -4.95 -4.11 3.42
N ILE A 414 -5.56 -5.20 2.97
CA ILE A 414 -5.95 -5.43 1.58
C ILE A 414 -7.46 -5.29 1.46
N VAL A 415 -7.91 -4.41 0.57
CA VAL A 415 -9.31 -4.32 0.19
C VAL A 415 -9.57 -4.99 -1.14
N LEU A 416 -10.57 -5.86 -1.18
CA LEU A 416 -11.09 -6.49 -2.38
C LEU A 416 -12.58 -6.16 -2.55
N SER A 417 -13.00 -5.81 -3.76
CA SER A 417 -14.41 -5.87 -4.13
C SER A 417 -14.87 -7.33 -4.11
N VAL A 418 -16.07 -7.60 -3.58
CA VAL A 418 -16.64 -8.96 -3.57
C VAL A 418 -16.72 -9.56 -4.98
N ALA A 419 -16.87 -8.72 -6.02
CA ALA A 419 -16.93 -9.13 -7.42
C ALA A 419 -15.75 -10.01 -7.90
N ILE A 420 -14.57 -9.89 -7.28
CA ILE A 420 -13.37 -10.64 -7.71
C ILE A 420 -13.26 -12.02 -7.07
N LEU A 421 -13.94 -12.27 -5.94
CA LEU A 421 -13.66 -13.44 -5.10
C LEU A 421 -13.82 -14.76 -5.86
N ASP A 422 -14.88 -14.91 -6.66
CA ASP A 422 -15.12 -16.12 -7.45
C ASP A 422 -14.02 -16.36 -8.50
N ALA A 423 -13.59 -15.31 -9.20
CA ALA A 423 -12.53 -15.42 -10.20
C ALA A 423 -11.18 -15.76 -9.56
N LEU A 424 -10.90 -15.17 -8.39
CA LEU A 424 -9.68 -15.43 -7.64
C LEU A 424 -9.65 -16.89 -7.14
N GLN A 425 -10.75 -17.40 -6.60
CA GLN A 425 -10.85 -18.79 -6.13
C GLN A 425 -10.64 -19.80 -7.26
N GLN A 426 -11.07 -19.49 -8.48
CA GLN A 426 -10.95 -20.40 -9.63
C GLN A 426 -9.57 -20.41 -10.27
N THR A 427 -8.76 -19.37 -10.07
CA THR A 427 -7.53 -19.14 -10.86
C THR A 427 -6.27 -19.01 -10.02
N CYS A 428 -6.38 -18.78 -8.71
CA CYS A 428 -5.24 -18.55 -7.85
C CYS A 428 -4.78 -19.83 -7.16
N GLU A 429 -3.47 -20.09 -7.23
CA GLU A 429 -2.83 -21.24 -6.59
C GLU A 429 -1.55 -20.78 -5.90
N CYS A 430 -1.27 -21.36 -4.73
CA CYS A 430 -0.06 -21.11 -3.98
C CYS A 430 1.09 -22.01 -4.44
N PRO A 431 2.28 -21.47 -4.77
CA PRO A 431 3.47 -22.30 -5.02
C PRO A 431 3.85 -23.17 -3.82
N SER A 432 3.68 -22.62 -2.62
CA SER A 432 3.74 -23.34 -1.35
C SER A 432 2.78 -22.72 -0.34
N PRO A 433 2.33 -23.45 0.69
CA PRO A 433 1.51 -22.87 1.75
C PRO A 433 2.14 -21.68 2.47
N SER A 434 3.47 -21.68 2.54
CA SER A 434 4.33 -20.67 3.16
C SER A 434 4.80 -19.56 2.21
N SER A 435 4.26 -19.47 0.99
CA SER A 435 4.61 -18.37 0.08
C SER A 435 4.12 -17.03 0.63
N PRO A 436 4.80 -15.90 0.34
CA PRO A 436 4.34 -14.56 0.73
C PRO A 436 2.97 -14.30 0.11
N ASP A 437 1.96 -14.14 0.96
CA ASP A 437 0.56 -14.20 0.55
C ASP A 437 0.12 -12.97 -0.24
N ASP A 438 0.57 -11.79 0.14
CA ASP A 438 0.31 -10.53 -0.57
C ASP A 438 0.89 -10.54 -1.99
N MET A 439 2.13 -10.99 -2.16
CA MET A 439 2.80 -11.11 -3.44
C MET A 439 2.14 -12.15 -4.35
N ILE A 440 1.78 -13.33 -3.81
CA ILE A 440 1.08 -14.36 -4.61
C ILE A 440 -0.33 -13.91 -4.98
N LEU A 441 -1.07 -13.28 -4.05
CA LEU A 441 -2.40 -12.73 -4.33
C LEU A 441 -2.33 -11.72 -5.48
N ALA A 442 -1.36 -10.80 -5.45
CA ALA A 442 -1.15 -9.84 -6.53
C ALA A 442 -0.81 -10.52 -7.86
N ALA A 443 0.07 -11.53 -7.86
CA ALA A 443 0.39 -12.29 -9.07
C ALA A 443 -0.83 -12.99 -9.68
N CYS A 444 -1.74 -13.51 -8.86
CA CYS A 444 -3.01 -14.07 -9.31
C CYS A 444 -3.93 -12.99 -9.92
N LEU A 445 -4.09 -11.87 -9.23
CA LEU A 445 -4.93 -10.76 -9.69
C LEU A 445 -4.41 -10.13 -10.99
N GLN A 446 -3.09 -10.03 -11.16
CA GLN A 446 -2.48 -9.54 -12.38
C GLN A 446 -2.81 -10.43 -13.58
N ARG A 447 -2.88 -11.77 -13.41
CA ARG A 447 -3.32 -12.70 -14.48
C ARG A 447 -4.79 -12.50 -14.86
N LEU A 448 -5.60 -11.97 -13.96
CA LEU A 448 -6.99 -11.56 -14.20
C LEU A 448 -7.09 -10.15 -14.79
N GLY A 449 -5.98 -9.43 -15.01
CA GLY A 449 -5.97 -8.04 -15.45
C GLY A 449 -6.39 -7.03 -14.38
N VAL A 450 -6.36 -7.44 -13.10
CA VAL A 450 -6.67 -6.59 -11.95
C VAL A 450 -5.37 -6.07 -11.35
N HIS A 451 -5.18 -4.74 -11.39
CA HIS A 451 -3.96 -4.09 -10.91
C HIS A 451 -4.20 -3.38 -9.57
N PRO A 452 -3.17 -3.28 -8.70
CA PRO A 452 -3.26 -2.55 -7.43
C PRO A 452 -3.64 -1.08 -7.60
N ILE A 453 -4.64 -0.63 -6.84
CA ILE A 453 -4.96 0.78 -6.66
C ILE A 453 -4.28 1.23 -5.37
N HIS A 454 -3.30 2.12 -5.51
CA HIS A 454 -2.57 2.63 -4.35
C HIS A 454 -3.39 3.67 -3.60
N SER A 455 -3.31 3.65 -2.28
CA SER A 455 -3.78 4.73 -1.41
C SER A 455 -2.74 5.03 -0.32
N PRO A 456 -2.32 6.30 -0.15
CA PRO A 456 -1.41 6.72 0.91
C PRO A 456 -2.09 6.78 2.28
N LEU A 457 -3.31 6.24 2.41
CA LEU A 457 -4.06 6.19 3.67
C LEU A 457 -3.89 4.85 4.39
N PHE A 458 -3.31 3.85 3.71
CA PHE A 458 -2.98 2.54 4.26
C PHE A 458 -1.47 2.51 4.53
N HIS A 459 -1.06 1.94 5.67
CA HIS A 459 0.33 1.97 6.10
C HIS A 459 0.78 0.61 6.66
N GLN A 460 1.76 0.00 6.01
CA GLN A 460 2.46 -1.24 6.39
C GLN A 460 3.39 -1.02 7.60
N ALA A 461 3.66 0.24 7.96
CA ALA A 461 4.54 0.60 9.07
C ALA A 461 3.84 1.52 10.10
N ARG A 462 4.52 1.77 11.22
CA ARG A 462 3.96 2.46 12.38
C ARG A 462 3.86 3.94 12.06
N PRO A 463 3.03 4.73 12.76
CA PRO A 463 2.97 6.17 12.53
C PRO A 463 4.33 6.89 12.66
N SER A 464 5.26 6.39 13.48
CA SER A 464 6.59 6.99 13.65
C SER A 464 7.56 6.68 12.50
N ASP A 465 7.26 5.65 11.70
CA ASP A 465 8.07 5.26 10.55
C ASP A 465 7.86 6.19 9.34
N TYR A 466 6.88 7.11 9.39
CA TYR A 466 6.60 8.07 8.31
C TYR A 466 6.84 9.51 8.77
N PRO A 467 7.35 10.40 7.90
CA PRO A 467 7.29 11.84 8.13
C PRO A 467 5.85 12.31 8.39
N PRO A 468 5.60 13.20 9.37
CA PRO A 468 4.23 13.64 9.67
C PRO A 468 3.50 14.32 8.50
N GLU A 469 4.23 14.88 7.56
CA GLU A 469 3.71 15.45 6.31
C GLU A 469 3.01 14.41 5.42
N LEU A 470 3.39 13.12 5.53
CA LEU A 470 2.74 12.04 4.79
C LEU A 470 1.45 11.56 5.44
N LEU A 471 1.22 11.88 6.72
CA LEU A 471 0.12 11.34 7.51
C LEU A 471 -1.10 12.27 7.53
N ASP A 472 -2.26 11.75 7.12
CA ASP A 472 -3.55 12.45 7.22
C ASP A 472 -4.35 11.96 8.43
N ARG A 473 -4.41 12.76 9.49
CA ARG A 473 -5.16 12.42 10.70
C ARG A 473 -6.63 12.06 10.46
N TYR A 474 -7.27 12.65 9.46
CA TYR A 474 -8.70 12.41 9.17
C TYR A 474 -8.92 11.46 8.01
N GLY A 475 -7.91 11.22 7.19
CA GLY A 475 -7.97 10.31 6.04
C GLY A 475 -7.43 8.92 6.34
N THR A 476 -6.41 8.79 7.21
CA THR A 476 -5.69 7.53 7.41
C THR A 476 -6.66 6.41 7.80
N VAL A 477 -6.53 5.29 7.07
CA VAL A 477 -7.31 4.08 7.24
C VAL A 477 -6.64 3.13 8.22
N SER A 478 -5.36 2.86 8.09
CA SER A 478 -4.67 1.81 8.87
C SER A 478 -3.21 2.14 9.18
N PHE A 479 -2.68 1.49 10.21
CA PHE A 479 -1.27 1.37 10.56
C PHE A 479 -0.94 -0.07 10.98
N HIS A 480 0.32 -0.46 10.78
CA HIS A 480 0.86 -1.76 11.15
C HIS A 480 2.30 -1.61 11.67
N LYS A 481 2.83 -2.34 12.64
CA LYS A 481 2.27 -3.38 13.50
C LYS A 481 2.42 -2.96 14.96
N HIS A 482 1.88 -3.74 15.89
CA HIS A 482 2.00 -3.58 17.34
C HIS A 482 3.45 -3.60 17.90
N TRP A 483 4.48 -3.71 17.06
CA TRP A 483 5.88 -3.77 17.49
C TRP A 483 6.38 -2.43 18.04
N GLN A 484 6.88 -2.45 19.28
CA GLN A 484 7.43 -1.27 19.97
C GLN A 484 6.47 -0.08 20.07
N ILE A 485 5.16 -0.31 19.96
CA ILE A 485 4.12 0.70 20.12
C ILE A 485 2.96 0.15 20.92
N ASP A 486 2.22 1.02 21.60
CA ASP A 486 0.94 0.67 22.23
C ASP A 486 -0.20 0.85 21.20
N PRO A 487 -0.84 -0.24 20.73
CA PRO A 487 -1.90 -0.15 19.73
C PRO A 487 -3.13 0.63 20.21
N LEU A 488 -3.45 0.59 21.51
CA LEU A 488 -4.56 1.34 22.06
C LEU A 488 -4.27 2.84 22.04
N GLN A 489 -3.04 3.26 22.33
CA GLN A 489 -2.63 4.67 22.20
C GLN A 489 -2.66 5.14 20.75
N VAL A 490 -2.21 4.31 19.80
CA VAL A 490 -2.30 4.63 18.36
C VAL A 490 -3.77 4.81 17.96
N TYR A 491 -4.64 3.85 18.30
CA TYR A 491 -6.07 3.93 18.01
C TYR A 491 -6.71 5.18 18.62
N ASN A 492 -6.46 5.46 19.90
CA ASN A 492 -6.99 6.63 20.60
C ASN A 492 -6.57 7.95 19.95
N ARG A 493 -5.32 8.02 19.47
CA ARG A 493 -4.76 9.25 18.87
C ARG A 493 -5.31 9.50 17.46
N TRP A 494 -5.44 8.46 16.66
CA TRP A 494 -5.70 8.55 15.22
C TRP A 494 -7.15 8.30 14.85
N PHE A 495 -7.82 7.31 15.46
CA PHE A 495 -9.04 6.72 14.90
C PHE A 495 -10.27 6.83 15.80
N ARG A 496 -10.09 6.68 17.12
CA ARG A 496 -11.19 6.56 18.09
C ARG A 496 -12.28 7.61 17.93
N GLN A 497 -11.91 8.89 17.84
CA GLN A 497 -12.88 9.99 17.77
C GLN A 497 -13.78 9.89 16.52
N GLN A 498 -13.26 9.42 15.39
CA GLN A 498 -14.01 9.34 14.15
C GLN A 498 -14.96 8.13 14.16
N ASP A 499 -14.47 6.99 14.66
CA ASP A 499 -15.25 5.77 14.76
C ASP A 499 -16.38 5.87 15.80
N GLU A 500 -16.12 6.44 16.99
CA GLU A 500 -17.16 6.70 17.99
C GLU A 500 -18.25 7.61 17.42
N ARG A 501 -17.88 8.72 16.77
CA ARG A 501 -18.85 9.64 16.14
C ARG A 501 -19.66 8.99 15.04
N HIS A 502 -19.04 8.14 14.21
CA HIS A 502 -19.74 7.41 13.16
C HIS A 502 -20.75 6.44 13.76
N TYR A 503 -20.31 5.67 14.75
CA TYR A 503 -21.14 4.69 15.44
C TYR A 503 -22.34 5.32 16.16
N GLU A 504 -22.13 6.41 16.90
CA GLU A 504 -23.21 7.16 17.57
C GLU A 504 -24.24 7.70 16.59
N ARG A 505 -23.79 8.26 15.46
CA ARG A 505 -24.70 8.75 14.39
C ARG A 505 -25.53 7.63 13.78
N LYS A 506 -24.99 6.42 13.69
CA LYS A 506 -25.65 5.28 13.07
C LYS A 506 -26.62 4.55 14.02
N THR A 507 -26.23 4.39 15.27
CA THR A 507 -27.02 3.65 16.26
C THR A 507 -28.00 4.51 17.04
N GLY A 508 -27.84 5.84 17.02
CA GLY A 508 -28.67 6.76 17.81
C GLY A 508 -28.42 6.68 19.32
N HIS A 509 -27.43 5.90 19.75
CA HIS A 509 -27.03 5.76 21.15
C HIS A 509 -25.70 6.48 21.39
N PRO A 510 -25.63 7.40 22.39
CA PRO A 510 -24.35 7.95 22.83
C PRO A 510 -23.47 6.81 23.34
N PHE A 511 -22.19 6.77 22.93
CA PHE A 511 -21.23 5.78 23.42
C PHE A 511 -20.90 6.01 24.92
N TRP A 512 -21.33 7.13 25.49
CA TRP A 512 -21.25 7.46 26.91
C TRP A 512 -22.63 7.42 27.60
N SER A 513 -22.96 6.27 28.17
CA SER A 513 -23.67 6.23 29.45
C SER A 513 -22.83 5.41 30.44
N CYS A 514 -21.78 6.03 30.99
CA CYS A 514 -21.29 5.59 32.29
C CYS A 514 -22.41 5.86 33.30
N SER A 515 -23.16 4.83 33.68
CA SER A 515 -23.79 4.84 34.99
C SER A 515 -22.67 5.01 36.02
N PRO A 516 -22.70 6.01 36.91
CA PRO A 516 -21.73 6.04 37.99
C PRO A 516 -21.92 4.75 38.81
N GLU A 517 -20.85 3.96 38.90
CA GLU A 517 -20.75 2.93 39.93
C GLU A 517 -21.01 3.64 41.26
N THR A 518 -22.09 3.25 41.94
CA THR A 518 -22.31 3.62 43.32
C THR A 518 -21.18 3.01 44.12
N ASP A 519 -20.28 3.86 44.63
CA ASP A 519 -19.22 3.48 45.54
C ASP A 519 -19.78 2.58 46.67
N PRO A 520 -19.16 1.43 46.97
CA PRO A 520 -19.47 0.70 48.19
C PRO A 520 -19.05 1.55 49.39
N PRO A 521 -19.87 1.62 50.46
CA PRO A 521 -19.59 2.52 51.58
C PRO A 521 -18.31 2.10 52.31
N ASP A 522 -17.36 3.01 52.34
CA ASP A 522 -16.06 2.89 52.97
C ASP A 522 -16.17 2.45 54.45
N ALA A 523 -15.47 1.37 54.76
CA ALA A 523 -15.26 0.90 56.11
C ALA A 523 -13.99 1.53 56.69
N LYS A 524 -14.18 2.26 57.81
CA LYS A 524 -13.27 2.51 58.95
C LYS A 524 -12.92 3.98 59.15
N HIS A 525 -13.53 4.59 60.16
CA HIS A 525 -12.89 4.84 61.45
C HIS A 525 -13.92 5.43 62.42
N ARG A 526 -14.25 4.70 63.49
CA ARG A 526 -14.87 5.28 64.71
C ARG A 526 -13.91 5.09 65.88
N PRO A 527 -13.63 6.13 66.68
CA PRO A 527 -13.15 5.98 68.04
C PRO A 527 -14.29 5.55 68.98
N LEU A 528 -13.95 4.85 70.05
CA LEU A 528 -14.85 4.23 71.03
C LEU A 528 -15.34 5.22 72.12
N GLU A 529 -16.66 5.15 72.37
CA GLU A 529 -17.43 5.29 73.63
C GLU A 529 -17.44 6.63 74.42
N PRO A 530 -18.46 6.95 75.28
CA PRO A 530 -19.42 6.04 75.93
C PRO A 530 -20.90 6.54 76.15
N TYR A 531 -21.75 5.63 76.66
CA TYR A 531 -23.04 5.78 77.39
C TYR A 531 -24.27 6.47 76.73
N ALA A 532 -25.37 5.72 76.54
CA ALA A 532 -26.52 5.72 77.46
C ALA A 532 -27.82 5.09 76.87
N LEU A 533 -28.35 4.10 77.61
CA LEU A 533 -29.77 3.82 77.91
C LEU A 533 -30.79 3.48 76.79
N ARG A 534 -31.17 2.18 76.80
CA ARG A 534 -32.54 1.60 76.77
C ARG A 534 -33.61 2.30 75.92
N SER A 535 -34.23 1.52 75.01
CA SER A 535 -35.56 0.95 75.25
C SER A 535 -35.91 -0.14 74.24
N THR A 536 -36.70 -1.08 74.73
CA THR A 536 -37.16 -2.33 74.14
C THR A 536 -38.32 -2.15 73.16
N ARG A 537 -38.53 -3.13 72.27
CA ARG A 537 -39.71 -4.05 72.17
C ARG A 537 -40.28 -4.27 70.75
N HIS A 538 -40.82 -5.49 70.63
CA HIS A 538 -41.71 -6.10 69.63
C HIS A 538 -41.07 -6.56 68.30
N LEU A 539 -40.77 -7.85 68.06
CA LEU A 539 -41.57 -9.10 67.98
C LEU A 539 -42.70 -9.08 66.94
N SER A 540 -42.49 -9.79 65.82
CA SER A 540 -43.41 -10.74 65.14
C SER A 540 -42.80 -11.09 63.75
N VAL A 541 -42.14 -12.23 63.49
CA VAL A 541 -42.52 -13.66 63.49
C VAL A 541 -43.17 -14.14 62.17
N ARG A 542 -42.41 -15.02 61.48
CA ARG A 542 -42.77 -16.19 60.62
C ARG A 542 -43.36 -15.94 59.22
N ASN A 543 -43.13 -16.78 58.20
CA ASN A 543 -42.43 -18.08 58.04
C ASN A 543 -42.08 -18.24 56.54
N GLU A 544 -40.89 -18.73 56.17
CA GLU A 544 -40.61 -20.12 55.73
C GLU A 544 -41.58 -20.70 54.67
N ASN A 545 -41.10 -21.01 53.46
CA ASN A 545 -40.51 -22.34 53.20
C ASN A 545 -39.90 -22.49 51.79
N THR A 546 -38.99 -23.45 51.75
CA THR A 546 -38.08 -23.92 50.71
C THR A 546 -38.72 -24.90 49.72
N SER A 547 -38.11 -25.12 48.55
CA SER A 547 -37.50 -26.43 48.21
C SER A 547 -36.98 -26.52 46.76
N VAL A 548 -35.88 -27.25 46.70
CA VAL A 548 -35.06 -27.69 45.56
C VAL A 548 -35.66 -28.97 44.95
N ARG A 549 -35.38 -29.26 43.66
CA ARG A 549 -35.38 -30.64 43.16
C ARG A 549 -34.42 -30.86 41.98
N GLU A 550 -33.53 -31.83 42.16
CA GLU A 550 -32.64 -32.48 41.17
C GLU A 550 -33.23 -33.83 40.67
N LEU A 551 -32.54 -34.40 39.65
CA LEU A 551 -32.42 -35.81 39.21
C LEU A 551 -33.52 -36.32 38.23
N ARG A 552 -33.25 -36.99 37.08
CA ARG A 552 -32.40 -38.19 36.85
C ARG A 552 -32.41 -38.64 35.36
N ILE A 553 -31.47 -39.55 35.08
CA ILE A 553 -31.09 -40.26 33.83
C ILE A 553 -32.03 -41.45 33.49
N ALA A 554 -32.17 -41.82 32.20
CA ALA A 554 -32.25 -43.22 31.73
C ALA A 554 -32.06 -43.36 30.19
N ALA A 555 -31.31 -44.39 29.79
CA ALA A 555 -31.14 -44.91 28.43
C ALA A 555 -31.92 -46.23 28.26
N ASN A 556 -32.20 -46.67 27.02
CA ASN A 556 -32.32 -48.09 26.64
C ASN A 556 -32.43 -48.31 25.11
N ASP A 557 -31.48 -49.10 24.58
CA ASP A 557 -31.49 -50.24 23.62
C ASP A 557 -32.46 -50.35 22.41
N GLY A 558 -31.87 -50.82 21.29
CA GLY A 558 -32.48 -51.16 19.98
C GLY A 558 -33.26 -52.50 19.92
N PRO A 559 -33.55 -53.11 18.73
CA PRO A 559 -32.53 -53.54 17.74
C PRO A 559 -32.89 -53.48 16.22
N VAL A 560 -31.82 -53.48 15.40
CA VAL A 560 -31.53 -54.19 14.11
C VAL A 560 -32.63 -54.50 13.06
N ALA A 561 -32.40 -54.06 11.81
CA ALA A 561 -32.55 -54.87 10.58
C ALA A 561 -31.80 -54.24 9.37
N GLU A 562 -30.90 -55.02 8.77
CA GLU A 562 -30.20 -54.78 7.50
C GLU A 562 -31.03 -55.22 6.29
N SER A 563 -30.86 -54.57 5.12
CA SER A 563 -30.91 -55.26 3.82
C SER A 563 -30.16 -54.46 2.74
N GLU A 564 -29.10 -55.06 2.21
CA GLU A 564 -28.45 -54.70 0.93
C GLU A 564 -29.19 -55.34 -0.25
N MET A 565 -29.29 -54.64 -1.40
CA MET A 565 -29.06 -55.18 -2.75
C MET A 565 -29.11 -54.08 -3.84
N GLU A 566 -28.01 -53.91 -4.57
CA GLU A 566 -27.86 -53.17 -5.85
C GLU A 566 -28.39 -54.02 -7.06
N PRO A 567 -28.07 -53.71 -8.34
CA PRO A 567 -28.43 -52.56 -9.19
C PRO A 567 -29.06 -53.00 -10.54
N GLN A 568 -29.76 -52.12 -11.28
CA GLN A 568 -30.02 -52.37 -12.72
C GLN A 568 -29.92 -51.11 -13.60
N ARG A 569 -29.29 -51.33 -14.76
CA ARG A 569 -28.97 -50.39 -15.85
C ARG A 569 -30.14 -50.22 -16.83
N SER A 570 -30.07 -49.09 -17.56
CA SER A 570 -30.25 -48.91 -19.02
C SER A 570 -31.48 -48.17 -19.60
N ASN A 571 -31.20 -46.93 -20.07
CA ASN A 571 -31.47 -46.31 -21.39
C ASN A 571 -32.93 -46.00 -21.89
N PRO A 572 -33.13 -45.15 -22.94
CA PRO A 572 -32.66 -43.77 -23.22
C PRO A 572 -33.77 -42.83 -23.86
N ASN A 573 -33.39 -41.58 -24.21
CA ASN A 573 -34.12 -40.51 -24.95
C ASN A 573 -35.23 -39.76 -24.16
N ASP A 574 -35.29 -38.43 -24.13
CA ASP A 574 -35.30 -37.52 -25.29
C ASP A 574 -34.74 -36.10 -25.02
N ARG A 575 -34.46 -35.40 -26.13
CA ARG A 575 -33.59 -34.22 -26.31
C ARG A 575 -34.27 -32.85 -26.09
N HIS A 576 -33.39 -31.82 -26.09
CA HIS A 576 -33.53 -30.43 -26.59
C HIS A 576 -33.72 -29.33 -25.50
N HIS A 577 -33.00 -28.18 -25.46
CA HIS A 577 -32.14 -27.46 -26.40
C HIS A 577 -31.20 -26.49 -25.62
N HIS A 578 -29.93 -26.38 -26.03
CA HIS A 578 -28.98 -25.30 -25.71
C HIS A 578 -28.40 -24.79 -27.04
N PRO A 579 -28.08 -23.49 -27.23
CA PRO A 579 -27.26 -23.05 -28.35
C PRO A 579 -25.83 -22.73 -27.91
N ASP A 580 -24.88 -23.25 -28.68
CA ASP A 580 -23.46 -22.92 -28.70
C ASP A 580 -23.08 -22.40 -30.10
N ARG A 581 -22.11 -21.46 -30.12
CA ARG A 581 -21.04 -21.21 -31.13
C ARG A 581 -20.94 -19.76 -31.61
N ALA A 582 -19.74 -19.18 -31.54
CA ALA A 582 -18.76 -19.32 -32.64
C ALA A 582 -17.41 -18.62 -32.36
N ILE A 583 -16.31 -19.37 -32.52
CA ILE A 583 -14.95 -18.89 -32.81
C ILE A 583 -14.67 -19.26 -34.27
N ALA A 584 -14.19 -18.29 -35.08
CA ALA A 584 -13.11 -18.43 -36.08
C ALA A 584 -13.08 -17.25 -37.08
N ARG A 585 -11.92 -16.60 -37.26
CA ARG A 585 -11.18 -16.59 -38.53
C ARG A 585 -9.89 -15.75 -38.48
N VAL A 586 -8.78 -16.44 -38.71
CA VAL A 586 -7.49 -15.92 -39.18
C VAL A 586 -7.53 -15.80 -40.71
N ARG A 587 -6.93 -14.74 -41.28
CA ARG A 587 -6.56 -14.68 -42.71
C ARG A 587 -5.10 -14.23 -42.84
N ARG A 588 -4.31 -15.05 -43.54
CA ARG A 588 -2.90 -14.86 -43.94
C ARG A 588 -2.77 -13.84 -45.07
N MET A 589 -1.66 -13.09 -45.08
CA MET A 589 -0.89 -12.81 -46.29
C MET A 589 0.60 -13.01 -45.99
N ALA A 590 1.30 -13.66 -46.93
CA ALA A 590 2.72 -13.99 -46.86
C ALA A 590 3.39 -13.60 -48.19
N THR A 591 4.63 -13.11 -48.13
CA THR A 591 5.62 -13.06 -49.21
C THR A 591 7.02 -13.17 -48.58
N LYS A 592 7.67 -14.34 -48.65
CA LYS A 592 8.79 -14.75 -49.55
C LYS A 592 10.20 -14.40 -48.99
N VAL A 593 10.97 -15.39 -48.49
CA VAL A 593 12.03 -16.22 -49.16
C VAL A 593 13.39 -15.49 -49.17
N ASN A 594 14.51 -15.95 -48.59
CA ASN A 594 15.29 -17.18 -48.83
C ASN A 594 16.42 -17.36 -47.77
N PRO A 595 16.89 -18.59 -47.46
CA PRO A 595 18.17 -18.85 -46.80
C PRO A 595 19.20 -19.52 -47.75
N THR A 596 20.49 -19.21 -47.59
CA THR A 596 21.60 -19.90 -48.27
C THR A 596 22.47 -20.69 -47.31
N THR A 597 22.87 -21.85 -47.81
CA THR A 597 23.55 -23.00 -47.23
C THR A 597 25.09 -22.95 -47.26
N GLY A 598 25.72 -23.76 -46.42
CA GLY A 598 27.05 -24.37 -46.59
C GLY A 598 27.53 -24.92 -45.23
N ARG A 599 27.48 -26.22 -44.88
CA ARG A 599 27.90 -27.52 -45.45
C ARG A 599 29.42 -27.79 -45.35
N ALA A 600 29.78 -28.66 -44.40
CA ALA A 600 30.76 -29.79 -44.46
C ALA A 600 31.19 -30.11 -43.01
N GLY A 601 31.25 -31.33 -42.46
CA GLY A 601 31.01 -32.68 -42.95
C GLY A 601 32.02 -33.64 -42.29
N ARG A 602 31.52 -34.68 -41.57
CA ARG A 602 32.06 -36.07 -41.44
C ARG A 602 33.44 -36.26 -40.74
N ASP A 603 33.83 -37.35 -40.07
CA ASP A 603 33.36 -38.74 -39.79
C ASP A 603 33.97 -39.19 -38.42
N VAL A 604 33.25 -39.92 -37.56
CA VAL A 604 33.35 -41.38 -37.23
C VAL A 604 34.77 -41.95 -36.98
N ASN A 605 35.10 -42.35 -35.74
CA ASN A 605 35.44 -43.75 -35.36
C ASN A 605 35.85 -43.92 -33.88
N ALA A 606 35.61 -45.14 -33.39
CA ALA A 606 35.76 -45.62 -32.03
C ALA A 606 37.07 -46.41 -31.78
N LEU A 607 37.34 -46.67 -30.49
CA LEU A 607 37.90 -47.90 -29.86
C LEU A 607 39.21 -47.78 -29.02
N HIS A 608 39.04 -48.26 -27.78
CA HIS A 608 39.91 -49.09 -26.91
C HIS A 608 41.16 -48.51 -26.24
N MET A 609 41.18 -48.48 -24.89
CA MET A 609 41.74 -49.46 -23.90
C MET A 609 43.01 -48.81 -23.28
N ASN A 610 43.42 -48.95 -22.02
CA ASN A 610 43.07 -49.82 -20.90
C ASN A 610 43.75 -49.29 -19.61
N GLN A 611 43.23 -49.71 -18.44
CA GLN A 611 43.93 -50.01 -17.18
C GLN A 611 44.53 -48.86 -16.33
N ALA A 612 44.52 -48.89 -14.99
CA ALA A 612 43.91 -49.77 -13.98
C ALA A 612 44.15 -49.16 -12.56
N GLU A 613 43.25 -49.51 -11.63
CA GLU A 613 43.47 -49.81 -10.18
C GLU A 613 43.88 -48.66 -9.21
N GLU A 614 43.43 -48.56 -7.95
CA GLU A 614 42.83 -49.56 -7.05
C GLU A 614 42.05 -48.92 -5.85
N ALA A 615 41.35 -49.80 -5.13
CA ALA A 615 40.33 -49.68 -4.08
C ALA A 615 40.67 -48.84 -2.80
N THR A 616 39.71 -48.36 -2.00
CA THR A 616 39.07 -49.15 -0.92
C THR A 616 37.94 -48.38 -0.19
N SER A 617 36.93 -49.11 0.28
CA SER A 617 35.90 -48.75 1.29
C SER A 617 35.54 -50.05 2.06
N PRO A 618 34.70 -50.09 3.13
CA PRO A 618 34.24 -49.16 4.18
C PRO A 618 34.50 -49.76 5.61
N PRO A 619 33.88 -49.30 6.74
CA PRO A 619 32.55 -49.84 7.14
C PRO A 619 31.63 -48.91 7.99
N THR A 620 30.32 -49.15 7.94
CA THR A 620 29.32 -48.83 8.99
C THR A 620 29.18 -50.00 9.97
N PRO A 621 28.81 -49.80 11.26
CA PRO A 621 27.41 -50.10 11.63
C PRO A 621 26.81 -49.32 12.82
N SER A 622 25.48 -49.40 12.90
CA SER A 622 24.60 -49.52 14.09
C SER A 622 23.58 -48.39 14.38
N THR A 623 22.31 -48.79 14.24
CA THR A 623 21.08 -48.17 14.78
C THR A 623 20.95 -48.38 16.30
N PRO A 624 20.26 -47.46 17.00
CA PRO A 624 19.19 -47.88 17.89
C PRO A 624 17.88 -47.04 17.76
N THR A 625 16.81 -47.67 18.26
CA THR A 625 15.36 -47.39 18.21
C THR A 625 14.86 -46.14 18.95
N PRO A 626 13.59 -45.71 18.74
CA PRO A 626 13.12 -44.34 18.95
C PRO A 626 12.69 -44.06 20.39
N LYS A 627 13.12 -42.92 20.94
CA LYS A 627 12.52 -42.33 22.13
C LYS A 627 11.43 -41.35 21.71
N HIS A 628 10.21 -41.59 22.21
CA HIS A 628 9.11 -40.63 22.19
C HIS A 628 9.57 -39.29 22.77
N ILE A 629 9.70 -38.28 21.92
CA ILE A 629 9.73 -36.88 22.32
C ILE A 629 8.43 -36.28 21.80
N ALA A 630 7.57 -35.88 22.74
CA ALA A 630 6.38 -35.09 22.43
C ALA A 630 6.83 -33.86 21.65
N ARG A 631 6.44 -33.79 20.36
CA ARG A 631 6.59 -32.58 19.55
C ARG A 631 5.65 -31.52 20.11
N GLN A 632 6.16 -30.68 21.01
CA GLN A 632 5.63 -29.33 21.14
C GLN A 632 5.88 -28.64 19.81
N HIS A 633 4.81 -28.37 19.06
CA HIS A 633 4.85 -27.53 17.87
C HIS A 633 5.10 -26.09 18.33
N LEU A 634 6.38 -25.71 18.42
CA LEU A 634 6.78 -24.33 18.66
C LEU A 634 6.48 -23.49 17.42
N CYS A 635 5.56 -22.54 17.55
CA CYS A 635 5.39 -21.43 16.61
C CYS A 635 6.45 -20.36 16.92
N GLU A 636 7.62 -20.46 16.29
CA GLU A 636 8.61 -19.38 16.30
C GLU A 636 8.11 -18.19 15.47
N SER A 637 8.14 -17.01 16.07
CA SER A 637 7.81 -15.73 15.44
C SER A 637 8.96 -15.25 14.58
N ASN A 638 8.72 -15.03 13.30
CA ASN A 638 9.63 -14.27 12.46
C ASN A 638 8.99 -12.95 12.04
N GLU A 639 9.00 -12.03 13.00
CA GLU A 639 8.45 -10.68 12.91
C GLU A 639 9.17 -9.76 11.90
N LEU A 640 10.13 -10.29 11.13
CA LEU A 640 10.90 -9.57 10.09
C LEU A 640 11.07 -10.35 8.77
N GLN A 641 10.58 -11.59 8.66
CA GLN A 641 10.98 -12.49 7.55
C GLN A 641 10.14 -12.45 6.29
N SER A 642 9.01 -11.76 6.24
CA SER A 642 8.26 -11.67 4.97
C SER A 642 9.13 -11.05 3.86
N ASN A 643 9.99 -10.07 4.20
CA ASN A 643 10.91 -9.44 3.25
C ASN A 643 12.39 -9.42 3.68
N GLY A 644 12.72 -9.55 4.98
CA GLY A 644 14.11 -9.39 5.48
C GLY A 644 15.10 -10.47 5.04
N ASP A 645 14.67 -11.74 5.00
CA ASP A 645 15.58 -12.86 4.68
C ASP A 645 15.84 -13.04 3.17
N LEU A 646 14.91 -12.58 2.32
CA LEU A 646 15.12 -12.48 0.87
C LEU A 646 16.15 -11.40 0.53
N LEU A 647 16.18 -10.29 1.29
CA LEU A 647 17.16 -9.22 1.16
C LEU A 647 18.58 -9.67 1.57
N LEU A 648 18.70 -10.54 2.58
CA LEU A 648 19.98 -10.98 3.12
C LEU A 648 20.62 -12.17 2.37
N ARG A 649 19.84 -13.04 1.71
CA ARG A 649 20.37 -14.27 1.07
C ARG A 649 20.96 -14.09 -0.33
N ARG A 650 20.70 -12.98 -1.04
CA ARG A 650 21.21 -12.76 -2.43
C ARG A 650 22.39 -11.81 -2.55
N GLN A 651 22.69 -11.01 -1.52
CA GLN A 651 23.80 -10.06 -1.55
C GLN A 651 25.09 -10.70 -1.00
N ASN A 652 25.72 -11.57 -1.79
CA ASN A 652 27.16 -11.84 -1.67
C ASN A 652 27.93 -10.66 -2.33
N LEU A 653 27.76 -9.46 -1.78
CA LEU A 653 28.54 -8.28 -2.16
C LEU A 653 29.73 -8.19 -1.20
N GLN A 654 30.94 -8.30 -1.77
CA GLN A 654 32.19 -8.08 -1.06
C GLN A 654 32.18 -6.72 -0.34
N GLU A 655 32.59 -6.78 0.91
CA GLU A 655 32.87 -5.71 1.87
C GLU A 655 33.05 -4.31 1.27
N SER A 656 32.02 -3.47 1.45
CA SER A 656 32.12 -2.00 1.58
C SER A 656 30.79 -1.33 1.97
N THR A 657 29.67 -2.07 1.97
CA THR A 657 28.40 -1.62 2.55
C THR A 657 28.24 -2.19 3.96
N ASN A 658 28.26 -1.33 4.98
CA ASN A 658 27.89 -1.69 6.35
C ASN A 658 26.39 -2.05 6.41
N ILE A 659 26.06 -3.31 6.09
CA ILE A 659 24.80 -3.95 6.44
C ILE A 659 25.17 -5.02 7.47
N ILE A 660 24.79 -4.78 8.73
CA ILE A 660 25.14 -5.63 9.88
C ILE A 660 24.26 -6.89 9.86
N LYS A 661 24.88 -8.04 10.14
CA LYS A 661 24.18 -9.32 10.37
C LYS A 661 23.61 -9.35 11.79
N HIS A 662 22.44 -9.97 11.95
CA HIS A 662 21.63 -10.00 13.17
C HIS A 662 22.29 -10.62 14.42
N THR A 663 23.53 -11.12 14.33
CA THR A 663 24.30 -11.64 15.48
C THR A 663 25.01 -10.57 16.29
N ASP A 664 25.06 -9.32 15.79
CA ASP A 664 25.77 -8.22 16.44
C ASP A 664 24.83 -7.18 17.11
N LEU A 665 23.56 -7.56 17.36
CA LEU A 665 22.60 -6.79 18.16
C LEU A 665 22.25 -7.51 19.47
#